data_AF-A0AAX1N9W5-F1
#
_entry.id   AF-A0AAX1N9W5-F1
#
_cell.length_a   1.000
_cell.length_b   1.000
_cell.length_c   1.000
_cell.angle_alpha   90.00
_cell.angle_beta   90.00
_cell.angle_gamma   90.00
#
_symmetry.space_group_name_H-M   'P 1'
#
loop_
_entity.id
_entity.type
_entity.pdbx_description
1 polymer ?
#
loop_
_entity_poly.entity_id
_entity_poly.type
_entity_poly.pdbx_seq_one_letter_code
_entity_poly.pdbx_strand_id
1 'polypeptide(L)'
;MIHAFIGNFGHFMIIVAFVTAILSAIAYRFTATENNIEEKQRWKKLARATFIIHGIAVFSTVCTLFFMIFNHYYEYHYVWSHSSNNLPAYYIVSSFWEGQEGSFLVWTFWHVLIALFIIKKSGEWEYNVMFVVAAVQAFLMSMILGVTVFGAKIGSSPFILLRDAIEAPVFATNPNFIPEDGTGLNPLLQNIWMVIHPPTLFMGFALTLIPFAFVIAALFQKDYQGWVKPSMGWVVTAISVLGIGIMMGAYWAYETLNFGGYWNWDPVENAVYVPWLILVAGLHLMIIQHKSFAALKAGMGLILGAFILILYSTFLTRSGVLGEGSVHSFTDLGLSGQLLLYLVFFTILAILLFVARMKDMPSDKKEASTYSAEFWIFIGATVLALMSFQVLVPTSYPAFNALVANFGISSNLAPPADAVAFYTKFQLWFAVALALISGTAQFFFWKRLDKKNVFSTLTTPYIITLIITAVLILMGNVHQPTYIILLTAAIFSLVANTIVIVQFTKLKISISGGAVTHIGVALMLVGILASSGFEDVISLNMSGKIYNSEFPEEMNKENVLLFRGHPKRMGQYHLTYKGPRLTSRDIPGYFNKESVKQKANDPYHAVVLEDIVQDGETVAEIGDEIQIYNENIYYEIEYISDKGKSFSLFPRVQDNEAMGPIPSPDIKSFWNKDMYTHITNLAVSDDEVEWSKQDPLKIAIGDTVFLNDYVVVFDGVKPLEKAPGYHIKEDDYALQANLRVLLGANNNIDLKPSYVLTQVKRMSIDGLVNDYEAGLIAATNRELGLRITLKEILPKEKTFVFEAETAQKDWVIMKAVEKPFISILWIGTILLGVGTGISASRRFKESKNKTTKKETKEEVMV
;
A
#
# COMPACT_ATOMS: atom_id res chain seq x y z
N MET A 1 -5.73 22.27 -27.94
CA MET A 1 -4.84 21.99 -29.09
C MET A 1 -3.90 20.87 -28.68
N ILE A 2 -3.56 19.94 -29.57
CA ILE A 2 -2.66 18.82 -29.25
C ILE A 2 -1.23 19.36 -29.08
N HIS A 3 -0.61 19.13 -27.93
CA HIS A 3 0.76 19.56 -27.62
C HIS A 3 1.81 18.58 -28.18
N ALA A 4 1.80 18.32 -29.49
CA ALA A 4 2.62 17.26 -30.09
C ALA A 4 4.13 17.37 -29.81
N PHE A 5 4.69 18.59 -29.70
CA PHE A 5 6.11 18.79 -29.45
C PHE A 5 6.57 18.15 -28.14
N ILE A 6 5.81 18.32 -27.04
CA ILE A 6 6.26 17.86 -25.72
C ILE A 6 6.29 16.33 -25.65
N GLY A 7 5.26 15.64 -26.17
CA GLY A 7 5.26 14.18 -26.21
C GLY A 7 6.29 13.62 -27.18
N ASN A 8 6.50 14.27 -28.34
CA ASN A 8 7.55 13.88 -29.27
C ASN A 8 8.95 14.06 -28.66
N PHE A 9 9.17 15.12 -27.89
CA PHE A 9 10.41 15.34 -27.15
C PHE A 9 10.62 14.24 -26.09
N GLY A 10 9.58 13.92 -25.31
CA GLY A 10 9.62 12.84 -24.32
C GLY A 10 9.96 11.49 -24.94
N HIS A 11 9.31 11.15 -26.06
CA HIS A 11 9.56 9.91 -26.79
C HIS A 11 10.95 9.89 -27.44
N PHE A 12 11.41 11.01 -28.00
CA PHE A 12 12.78 11.14 -28.51
C PHE A 12 13.82 10.90 -27.40
N MET A 13 13.59 11.43 -26.20
CA MET A 13 14.46 11.19 -25.03
C MET A 13 14.47 9.72 -24.61
N ILE A 14 13.35 8.99 -24.73
CA ILE A 14 13.32 7.53 -24.54
C ILE A 14 14.22 6.82 -25.54
N ILE A 15 14.15 7.18 -26.83
CA ILE A 15 15.00 6.59 -27.88
C ILE A 15 16.49 6.89 -27.59
N VAL A 16 16.82 8.14 -27.25
CA VAL A 16 18.19 8.53 -26.87
C VAL A 16 18.67 7.72 -25.68
N ALA A 17 17.86 7.60 -24.63
CA ALA A 17 18.18 6.81 -23.44
C ALA A 17 18.40 5.33 -23.78
N PHE A 18 17.58 4.73 -24.63
CA PHE A 18 17.74 3.34 -25.07
C PHE A 18 19.05 3.12 -25.84
N VAL A 19 19.31 3.93 -26.87
CA VAL A 19 20.52 3.81 -27.71
C VAL A 19 21.78 4.05 -26.88
N THR A 20 21.78 5.07 -26.03
CA THR A 20 22.95 5.41 -25.21
C THR A 20 23.22 4.40 -24.10
N ALA A 21 22.19 3.72 -23.57
CA ALA A 21 22.37 2.58 -22.66
C ALA A 21 23.11 1.42 -23.33
N ILE A 22 22.73 1.07 -24.57
CA ILE A 22 23.41 0.03 -25.36
C ILE A 22 24.86 0.43 -25.64
N LEU A 23 25.08 1.65 -26.12
CA LEU A 23 26.44 2.16 -26.40
C LEU A 23 27.30 2.18 -25.13
N SER A 24 26.72 2.57 -23.99
CA SER A 24 27.40 2.55 -22.70
C SER A 24 27.79 1.14 -22.27
N ALA A 25 26.88 0.17 -22.40
CA ALA A 25 27.18 -1.24 -22.10
C ALA A 25 28.35 -1.74 -22.96
N ILE A 26 28.29 -1.53 -24.28
CA ILE A 26 29.34 -1.94 -25.21
C ILE A 26 30.68 -1.26 -24.86
N ALA A 27 30.68 0.05 -24.65
CA ALA A 27 31.89 0.81 -24.32
C ALA A 27 32.49 0.40 -22.97
N TYR A 28 31.67 0.14 -21.94
CA TYR A 28 32.14 -0.39 -20.66
C TYR A 28 32.73 -1.80 -20.81
N ARG A 29 32.15 -2.63 -21.66
CA ARG A 29 32.68 -3.96 -21.96
C ARG A 29 34.05 -3.88 -22.63
N PHE A 30 34.21 -3.03 -23.64
CA PHE A 30 35.51 -2.82 -24.29
C PHE A 30 36.54 -2.24 -23.32
N THR A 31 36.15 -1.28 -22.48
CA THR A 31 37.03 -0.73 -21.42
C THR A 31 37.54 -1.84 -20.48
N ALA A 32 36.70 -2.82 -20.16
CA ALA A 32 37.06 -3.91 -19.26
C ALA A 32 38.02 -4.93 -19.89
N THR A 33 37.98 -5.13 -21.20
CA THR A 33 38.81 -6.12 -21.92
C THR A 33 40.02 -5.52 -22.62
N GLU A 34 40.10 -4.20 -22.75
CA GLU A 34 41.20 -3.53 -23.43
C GLU A 34 42.48 -3.52 -22.56
N ASN A 35 43.59 -3.88 -23.20
CA ASN A 35 44.92 -3.95 -22.59
C ASN A 35 45.74 -2.68 -22.87
N ASN A 36 45.52 -2.04 -24.03
CA ASN A 36 46.20 -0.79 -24.36
C ASN A 36 45.66 0.34 -23.46
N ILE A 37 46.55 0.99 -22.71
CA ILE A 37 46.18 2.02 -21.72
C ILE A 37 45.48 3.22 -22.39
N GLU A 38 45.95 3.67 -23.55
CA GLU A 38 45.38 4.82 -24.25
C GLU A 38 43.97 4.51 -24.77
N GLU A 39 43.80 3.39 -25.48
CA GLU A 39 42.50 2.94 -25.96
C GLU A 39 41.53 2.66 -24.81
N LYS A 40 42.00 2.07 -23.72
CA LYS A 40 41.19 1.87 -22.51
C LYS A 40 40.67 3.19 -21.94
N GLN A 41 41.49 4.25 -21.92
CA GLN A 41 41.03 5.57 -21.48
C GLN A 41 40.03 6.20 -22.45
N ARG A 42 40.18 5.98 -23.77
CA ARG A 42 39.22 6.43 -24.79
C ARG A 42 37.86 5.74 -24.60
N TRP A 43 37.85 4.41 -24.48
CA TRP A 43 36.63 3.64 -24.21
C TRP A 43 35.99 4.03 -22.88
N LYS A 44 36.78 4.26 -21.83
CA LYS A 44 36.27 4.72 -20.53
C LYS A 44 35.57 6.07 -20.63
N LYS A 45 36.18 7.04 -21.33
CA LYS A 45 35.59 8.36 -21.55
C LYS A 45 34.28 8.25 -22.31
N LEU A 46 34.26 7.45 -23.39
CA LEU A 46 33.05 7.19 -24.16
C LEU A 46 31.96 6.54 -23.29
N ALA A 47 32.29 5.49 -22.54
CA ALA A 47 31.35 4.75 -21.70
C ALA A 47 30.69 5.62 -20.63
N ARG A 48 31.48 6.47 -19.95
CA ARG A 48 30.96 7.44 -18.97
C ARG A 48 30.14 8.53 -19.65
N ALA A 49 30.59 9.06 -20.79
CA ALA A 49 29.86 10.10 -21.51
C ALA A 49 28.49 9.60 -21.99
N THR A 50 28.44 8.41 -22.62
CA THR A 50 27.17 7.82 -23.06
C THR A 50 26.26 7.46 -21.88
N PHE A 51 26.81 7.01 -20.75
CA PHE A 51 26.00 6.78 -19.54
C PHE A 51 25.43 8.09 -18.95
N ILE A 52 26.20 9.17 -18.96
CA ILE A 52 25.72 10.48 -18.50
C ILE A 52 24.63 11.00 -19.43
N ILE A 53 24.79 10.86 -20.75
CA ILE A 53 23.76 11.22 -21.73
C ILE A 53 22.49 10.38 -21.51
N HIS A 54 22.63 9.07 -21.29
CA HIS A 54 21.54 8.19 -20.90
C HIS A 54 20.80 8.73 -19.66
N GLY A 55 21.54 9.07 -18.59
CA GLY A 55 20.95 9.60 -17.36
C GLY A 55 20.23 10.93 -17.56
N ILE A 56 20.78 11.84 -18.37
CA ILE A 56 20.14 13.12 -18.73
C ILE A 56 18.85 12.86 -19.53
N ALA A 57 18.88 11.91 -20.46
CA ALA A 57 17.71 11.55 -21.26
C ALA A 57 16.61 10.94 -20.40
N VAL A 58 16.94 10.01 -19.48
CA VAL A 58 15.99 9.46 -18.49
C VAL A 58 15.39 10.56 -17.62
N PHE A 59 16.23 11.45 -17.07
CA PHE A 59 15.75 12.59 -16.28
C PHE A 59 14.83 13.51 -17.10
N SER A 60 15.17 13.79 -18.36
CA SER A 60 14.34 14.60 -19.26
C SER A 60 12.99 13.93 -19.54
N THR A 61 12.96 12.61 -19.73
CA THR A 61 11.71 11.84 -19.87
C THR A 61 10.85 11.95 -18.63
N VAL A 62 11.44 11.79 -17.43
CA VAL A 62 10.72 11.96 -16.14
C VAL A 62 10.13 13.36 -16.01
N CYS A 63 10.94 14.41 -16.25
CA CYS A 63 10.46 15.80 -16.19
C CYS A 63 9.37 16.09 -17.22
N THR A 64 9.47 15.52 -18.42
CA THR A 64 8.48 15.69 -19.48
C THR A 64 7.14 15.09 -19.07
N LEU A 65 7.15 13.84 -18.57
CA LEU A 65 5.90 13.18 -18.15
C LEU A 65 5.27 13.88 -16.94
N PHE A 66 6.05 14.28 -15.93
CA PHE A 66 5.51 15.11 -14.84
C PHE A 66 4.91 16.42 -15.34
N PHE A 67 5.61 17.13 -16.23
CA PHE A 67 5.10 18.37 -16.80
C PHE A 67 3.74 18.16 -17.49
N MET A 68 3.59 17.08 -18.26
CA MET A 68 2.33 16.77 -18.94
C MET A 68 1.20 16.41 -17.97
N ILE A 69 1.52 15.65 -16.91
CA ILE A 69 0.57 15.29 -15.86
C ILE A 69 0.09 16.54 -15.11
N PHE A 70 1.01 17.42 -14.68
CA PHE A 70 0.65 18.65 -13.95
C PHE A 70 -0.11 19.68 -14.81
N ASN A 71 0.02 19.62 -16.13
CA ASN A 71 -0.72 20.49 -17.05
C ASN A 71 -1.95 19.80 -17.66
N HIS A 72 -2.33 18.60 -17.20
CA HIS A 72 -3.54 17.91 -17.62
C HIS A 72 -3.63 17.71 -19.15
N TYR A 73 -2.53 17.30 -19.79
CA TYR A 73 -2.51 17.04 -21.24
C TYR A 73 -3.21 15.72 -21.59
N TYR A 74 -4.55 15.71 -21.48
CA TYR A 74 -5.43 14.55 -21.70
C TYR A 74 -5.47 14.04 -23.15
N GLU A 75 -4.84 14.74 -24.09
CA GLU A 75 -4.58 14.17 -25.41
C GLU A 75 -3.61 12.98 -25.38
N TYR A 76 -2.92 12.74 -24.26
CA TYR A 76 -2.04 11.59 -24.05
C TYR A 76 -2.70 10.55 -23.15
N HIS A 77 -2.66 9.28 -23.59
CA HIS A 77 -3.34 8.18 -22.92
C HIS A 77 -2.91 8.03 -21.46
N TYR A 78 -1.61 8.09 -21.18
CA TYR A 78 -1.10 7.96 -19.81
C TYR A 78 -1.63 9.06 -18.88
N VAL A 79 -1.70 10.31 -19.35
CA VAL A 79 -2.19 11.43 -18.53
C VAL A 79 -3.69 11.29 -18.29
N TRP A 80 -4.45 10.97 -19.34
CA TRP A 80 -5.89 10.75 -19.24
C TRP A 80 -6.26 9.58 -18.33
N SER A 81 -5.56 8.45 -18.41
CA SER A 81 -5.89 7.24 -17.65
C SER A 81 -5.53 7.28 -16.17
N HIS A 82 -4.68 8.23 -15.74
CA HIS A 82 -4.09 8.21 -14.38
C HIS A 82 -4.22 9.53 -13.62
N SER A 83 -4.69 10.61 -14.24
CA SER A 83 -4.87 11.91 -13.58
C SER A 83 -6.24 12.51 -13.88
N SER A 84 -6.67 13.45 -13.04
CA SER A 84 -7.91 14.20 -13.21
C SER A 84 -7.76 15.61 -12.64
N ASN A 85 -8.68 16.51 -12.99
CA ASN A 85 -8.70 17.91 -12.57
C ASN A 85 -8.91 18.05 -11.05
N ASN A 86 -9.62 17.08 -10.45
CA ASN A 86 -9.98 17.10 -9.02
C ASN A 86 -8.97 16.39 -8.12
N LEU A 87 -7.94 15.78 -8.70
CA LEU A 87 -6.95 15.03 -7.94
C LEU A 87 -6.05 15.96 -7.10
N PRO A 88 -5.94 15.78 -5.78
CA PRO A 88 -5.01 16.55 -4.95
C PRO A 88 -3.56 16.48 -5.46
N ALA A 89 -2.80 17.57 -5.33
CA ALA A 89 -1.46 17.70 -5.94
C ALA A 89 -0.46 16.60 -5.52
N TYR A 90 -0.55 16.10 -4.29
CA TYR A 90 0.30 14.99 -3.84
C TYR A 90 -0.10 13.64 -4.47
N TYR A 91 -1.35 13.47 -4.86
CA TYR A 91 -1.81 12.31 -5.63
C TYR A 91 -1.52 12.44 -7.13
N ILE A 92 -1.47 13.67 -7.66
CA ILE A 92 -0.92 13.93 -9.01
C ILE A 92 0.53 13.45 -9.12
N VAL A 93 1.31 13.54 -8.04
CA VAL A 93 2.67 12.98 -8.05
C VAL A 93 2.64 11.45 -8.15
N SER A 94 1.73 10.78 -7.45
CA SER A 94 1.62 9.31 -7.50
C SER A 94 1.08 8.75 -8.82
N SER A 95 0.34 9.53 -9.62
CA SER A 95 -0.09 9.09 -10.94
C SER A 95 1.08 8.80 -11.88
N PHE A 96 2.26 9.37 -11.62
CA PHE A 96 3.48 9.09 -12.37
C PHE A 96 3.90 7.62 -12.30
N TRP A 97 3.62 6.90 -11.22
CA TRP A 97 4.09 5.52 -11.03
C TRP A 97 2.98 4.51 -10.76
N GLU A 98 1.73 4.95 -10.89
CA GLU A 98 0.59 4.05 -10.89
C GLU A 98 0.64 3.15 -12.14
N GLY A 99 0.73 3.74 -13.33
CA GLY A 99 0.83 2.99 -14.58
C GLY A 99 2.16 2.24 -14.76
N GLN A 100 2.17 1.18 -15.59
CA GLN A 100 3.36 0.35 -15.76
C GLN A 100 4.55 1.12 -16.33
N GLU A 101 4.33 1.94 -17.37
CA GLU A 101 5.37 2.73 -18.04
C GLU A 101 6.11 3.64 -17.04
N GLY A 102 5.34 4.34 -16.22
CA GLY A 102 5.83 5.19 -15.16
C GLY A 102 6.62 4.44 -14.08
N SER A 103 6.14 3.26 -13.69
CA SER A 103 6.85 2.41 -12.73
C SER A 103 8.22 1.92 -13.26
N PHE A 104 8.32 1.59 -14.56
CA PHE A 104 9.60 1.27 -15.21
C PHE A 104 10.53 2.49 -15.27
N LEU A 105 9.98 3.70 -15.46
CA LEU A 105 10.75 4.95 -15.39
C LEU A 105 11.30 5.22 -13.99
N VAL A 106 10.50 5.03 -12.93
CA VAL A 106 10.99 5.13 -11.54
C VAL A 106 12.13 4.16 -11.28
N TRP A 107 11.99 2.91 -11.71
CA TRP A 107 13.03 1.90 -11.55
C TRP A 107 14.33 2.28 -12.31
N THR A 108 14.20 2.72 -13.56
CA THR A 108 15.30 3.18 -14.40
C THR A 108 16.01 4.38 -13.78
N PHE A 109 15.23 5.37 -13.29
CA PHE A 109 15.76 6.56 -12.66
C PHE A 109 16.58 6.24 -11.40
N TRP A 110 16.09 5.33 -10.55
CA TRP A 110 16.87 4.88 -9.38
C TRP A 110 18.18 4.20 -9.76
N HIS A 111 18.17 3.35 -10.80
CA HIS A 111 19.40 2.76 -11.31
C HIS A 111 20.39 3.83 -11.78
N VAL A 112 19.96 4.85 -12.53
CA VAL A 112 20.81 5.97 -12.95
C VAL A 112 21.45 6.66 -11.74
N LEU A 113 20.65 7.04 -10.75
CA LEU A 113 21.16 7.71 -9.55
C LEU A 113 22.21 6.85 -8.82
N ILE A 114 21.89 5.59 -8.56
CA ILE A 114 22.79 4.65 -7.88
C ILE A 114 24.07 4.43 -8.72
N ALA A 115 23.94 4.30 -10.03
CA ALA A 115 25.06 4.08 -10.93
C ALA A 115 26.04 5.27 -10.96
N LEU A 116 25.56 6.51 -10.86
CA LEU A 116 26.42 7.69 -10.71
C LEU A 116 27.28 7.61 -9.44
N PHE A 117 26.73 7.08 -8.34
CA PHE A 117 27.52 6.81 -7.13
C PHE A 117 28.54 5.69 -7.35
N ILE A 118 28.17 4.62 -8.08
CA ILE A 118 29.07 3.51 -8.41
C ILE A 118 30.26 4.01 -9.22
N ILE A 119 30.04 4.76 -10.31
CA ILE A 119 31.10 5.35 -11.15
C ILE A 119 32.16 6.12 -10.32
N LYS A 120 31.71 6.79 -9.25
CA LYS A 120 32.59 7.54 -8.33
C LYS A 120 33.29 6.67 -7.28
N LYS A 121 32.77 5.50 -6.94
CA LYS A 121 33.17 4.73 -5.75
C LYS A 121 33.77 3.35 -6.03
N SER A 122 33.50 2.74 -7.18
CA SER A 122 33.83 1.33 -7.42
C SER A 122 35.26 1.08 -7.90
N GLY A 123 36.02 2.12 -8.26
CA GLY A 123 37.43 1.99 -8.67
C GLY A 123 37.60 0.98 -9.81
N GLU A 124 38.45 -0.03 -9.59
CA GLU A 124 38.72 -1.12 -10.56
C GLU A 124 37.47 -1.94 -10.95
N TRP A 125 36.44 -1.97 -10.09
CA TRP A 125 35.19 -2.69 -10.34
C TRP A 125 34.23 -1.96 -11.28
N GLU A 126 34.45 -0.68 -11.53
CA GLU A 126 33.55 0.18 -12.31
C GLU A 126 33.15 -0.46 -13.64
N TYR A 127 34.10 -0.90 -14.45
CA TYR A 127 33.83 -1.24 -15.85
C TYR A 127 32.90 -2.45 -15.99
N ASN A 128 33.17 -3.52 -15.26
CA ASN A 128 32.36 -4.74 -15.32
C ASN A 128 31.01 -4.57 -14.61
N VAL A 129 30.95 -3.81 -13.50
CA VAL A 129 29.68 -3.53 -12.81
C VAL A 129 28.79 -2.66 -13.70
N MET A 130 29.34 -1.58 -14.26
CA MET A 130 28.60 -0.65 -15.11
C MET A 130 28.19 -1.26 -16.44
N PHE A 131 28.94 -2.23 -16.98
CA PHE A 131 28.48 -3.02 -18.13
C PHE A 131 27.13 -3.70 -17.84
N VAL A 132 27.02 -4.38 -16.69
CA VAL A 132 25.78 -5.07 -16.30
C VAL A 132 24.66 -4.07 -16.03
N VAL A 133 24.96 -2.97 -15.35
CA VAL A 133 23.97 -1.90 -15.07
C VAL A 133 23.45 -1.30 -16.38
N ALA A 134 24.32 -0.92 -17.31
CA ALA A 134 23.94 -0.36 -18.60
C ALA A 134 23.16 -1.36 -19.48
N ALA A 135 23.51 -2.65 -19.41
CA ALA A 135 22.75 -3.70 -20.10
C ALA A 135 21.32 -3.81 -19.54
N VAL A 136 21.16 -3.78 -18.21
CA VAL A 136 19.83 -3.74 -17.57
C VAL A 136 19.06 -2.47 -17.95
N GLN A 137 19.71 -1.30 -17.99
CA GLN A 137 19.10 -0.06 -18.46
C GLN A 137 18.57 -0.19 -19.90
N ALA A 138 19.33 -0.83 -20.80
CA ALA A 138 18.87 -1.03 -22.17
C ALA A 138 17.57 -1.87 -22.23
N PHE A 139 17.45 -2.92 -21.42
CA PHE A 139 16.21 -3.71 -21.32
C PHE A 139 15.04 -2.92 -20.70
N LEU A 140 15.27 -2.16 -19.64
CA LEU A 140 14.20 -1.34 -19.05
C LEU A 140 13.74 -0.24 -19.99
N MET A 141 14.67 0.40 -20.70
CA MET A 141 14.34 1.39 -21.71
C MET A 141 13.59 0.77 -22.90
N SER A 142 13.86 -0.49 -23.25
CA SER A 142 13.07 -1.17 -24.28
C SER A 142 11.64 -1.47 -23.85
N MET A 143 11.35 -1.57 -22.55
CA MET A 143 9.98 -1.73 -22.03
C MET A 143 9.11 -0.49 -22.25
N ILE A 144 9.72 0.68 -22.38
CA ILE A 144 9.01 1.94 -22.58
C ILE A 144 9.22 2.55 -23.97
N LEU A 145 9.86 1.79 -24.88
CA LEU A 145 10.25 2.29 -26.19
C LEU A 145 9.04 2.60 -27.09
N GLY A 146 7.98 1.79 -27.03
CA GLY A 146 6.71 2.06 -27.73
C GLY A 146 6.82 2.02 -29.25
N VAL A 147 7.58 1.07 -29.81
CA VAL A 147 7.77 0.92 -31.27
C VAL A 147 7.30 -0.44 -31.76
N THR A 148 6.75 -0.51 -32.96
CA THR A 148 6.35 -1.77 -33.60
C THR A 148 7.36 -2.14 -34.68
N VAL A 149 8.00 -3.31 -34.53
CA VAL A 149 9.04 -3.80 -35.45
C VAL A 149 8.63 -5.17 -35.96
N PHE A 150 8.51 -5.33 -37.29
CA PHE A 150 8.05 -6.57 -37.95
C PHE A 150 6.72 -7.11 -37.42
N GLY A 151 5.80 -6.24 -37.02
CA GLY A 151 4.49 -6.61 -36.46
C GLY A 151 4.51 -6.97 -34.97
N ALA A 152 5.67 -6.97 -34.31
CA ALA A 152 5.79 -7.14 -32.86
C ALA A 152 5.92 -5.78 -32.15
N LYS A 153 5.11 -5.55 -31.12
CA LYS A 153 5.20 -4.38 -30.24
C LYS A 153 6.38 -4.54 -29.28
N ILE A 154 7.26 -3.53 -29.24
CA ILE A 154 8.40 -3.45 -28.31
C ILE A 154 8.16 -2.27 -27.37
N GLY A 155 7.85 -2.60 -26.13
CA GLY A 155 7.52 -1.63 -25.09
C GLY A 155 6.22 -0.84 -25.31
N SER A 156 5.87 -0.03 -24.32
CA SER A 156 4.74 0.89 -24.35
C SER A 156 5.23 2.28 -23.95
N SER A 157 5.06 3.28 -24.81
CA SER A 157 5.53 4.64 -24.52
C SER A 157 4.47 5.39 -23.72
N PRO A 158 4.82 6.09 -22.62
CA PRO A 158 3.85 6.92 -21.88
C PRO A 158 3.39 8.15 -22.67
N PHE A 159 4.03 8.43 -23.81
CA PHE A 159 3.72 9.56 -24.69
C PHE A 159 2.84 9.18 -25.89
N ILE A 160 2.16 8.03 -25.86
CA ILE A 160 1.19 7.66 -26.88
C ILE A 160 -0.03 8.58 -26.76
N LEU A 161 -0.50 9.11 -27.90
CA LEU A 161 -1.72 9.92 -27.93
C LEU A 161 -2.94 9.03 -27.66
N LEU A 162 -3.94 9.59 -26.97
CA LEU A 162 -5.16 8.89 -26.62
C LEU A 162 -5.84 8.25 -27.84
N ARG A 163 -5.94 9.00 -28.95
CA ARG A 163 -6.51 8.53 -30.22
C ARG A 163 -5.79 7.31 -30.84
N ASP A 164 -4.52 7.11 -30.50
CA ASP A 164 -3.69 6.01 -31.03
C ASP A 164 -3.66 4.83 -30.05
N ALA A 165 -4.07 5.03 -28.79
CA ALA A 165 -4.12 4.01 -27.75
C ALA A 165 -5.48 3.31 -27.65
N ILE A 166 -6.57 4.04 -27.91
CA ILE A 166 -7.94 3.53 -27.78
C ILE A 166 -8.74 3.69 -29.09
N GLU A 167 -9.47 2.65 -29.46
CA GLU A 167 -10.43 2.69 -30.56
C GLU A 167 -11.78 3.19 -30.04
N ALA A 168 -12.05 4.49 -30.18
CA ALA A 168 -13.32 5.10 -29.76
C ALA A 168 -14.02 5.82 -30.93
N PRO A 169 -15.37 5.74 -31.07
CA PRO A 169 -16.11 6.37 -32.17
C PRO A 169 -15.89 7.89 -32.29
N VAL A 170 -15.59 8.56 -31.17
CA VAL A 170 -15.30 10.00 -31.14
C VAL A 170 -14.09 10.36 -31.99
N PHE A 171 -13.07 9.50 -32.10
CA PHE A 171 -11.88 9.80 -32.90
C PHE A 171 -12.11 9.63 -34.40
N ALA A 172 -13.10 8.83 -34.80
CA ALA A 172 -13.52 8.73 -36.21
C ALA A 172 -14.24 10.00 -36.68
N THR A 173 -14.92 10.70 -35.78
CA THR A 173 -15.69 11.93 -36.07
C THR A 173 -14.89 13.21 -35.79
N ASN A 174 -14.08 13.21 -34.73
CA ASN A 174 -13.18 14.29 -34.35
C ASN A 174 -11.79 13.71 -33.95
N PRO A 175 -10.87 13.57 -34.93
CA PRO A 175 -9.52 13.03 -34.68
C PRO A 175 -8.64 13.84 -33.71
N ASN A 176 -9.05 15.08 -33.39
CA ASN A 176 -8.36 15.96 -32.45
C ASN A 176 -9.18 16.22 -31.19
N PHE A 177 -10.15 15.35 -30.89
CA PHE A 177 -10.88 15.39 -29.63
C PHE A 177 -9.91 15.24 -28.44
N ILE A 178 -10.08 16.08 -27.43
CA ILE A 178 -9.35 16.03 -26.17
C ILE A 178 -10.41 16.01 -25.07
N PRO A 179 -10.42 15.01 -24.19
CA PRO A 179 -11.32 14.98 -23.04
C PRO A 179 -11.12 16.21 -22.14
N GLU A 180 -12.20 16.69 -21.52
CA GLU A 180 -12.14 17.81 -20.58
C GLU A 180 -11.52 17.40 -19.22
N ASP A 181 -11.61 16.12 -18.89
CA ASP A 181 -11.03 15.52 -17.69
C ASP A 181 -10.47 14.12 -17.98
N GLY A 182 -9.58 13.65 -17.12
CA GLY A 182 -9.09 12.28 -17.09
C GLY A 182 -9.83 11.41 -16.09
N THR A 183 -9.55 10.10 -16.11
CA THR A 183 -10.21 9.11 -15.24
C THR A 183 -9.70 9.16 -13.79
N GLY A 184 -8.63 9.89 -13.52
CA GLY A 184 -8.05 10.00 -12.18
C GLY A 184 -7.30 8.74 -11.74
N LEU A 185 -6.82 8.77 -10.49
CA LEU A 185 -6.32 7.58 -9.82
C LEU A 185 -7.50 6.71 -9.38
N ASN A 186 -7.32 5.39 -9.38
CA ASN A 186 -8.22 4.50 -8.66
C ASN A 186 -8.40 5.03 -7.22
N PRO A 187 -9.64 5.27 -6.76
CA PRO A 187 -9.91 5.76 -5.42
C PRO A 187 -9.14 5.02 -4.30
N LEU A 188 -8.88 3.72 -4.45
CA LEU A 188 -8.19 2.92 -3.42
C LEU A 188 -6.74 3.35 -3.23
N LEU A 189 -6.15 3.86 -4.31
CA LEU A 189 -4.77 4.33 -4.37
C LEU A 189 -4.63 5.77 -3.89
N GLN A 190 -5.73 6.48 -3.64
CA GLN A 190 -5.72 7.80 -3.03
C GLN A 190 -5.43 7.71 -1.52
N ASN A 191 -4.20 7.31 -1.19
CA ASN A 191 -3.65 7.25 0.15
C ASN A 191 -2.19 7.75 0.14
N ILE A 192 -1.73 8.44 1.20
CA ILE A 192 -0.35 8.92 1.33
C ILE A 192 0.70 7.82 1.13
N TRP A 193 0.39 6.57 1.50
CA TRP A 193 1.26 5.43 1.28
C TRP A 193 1.56 5.20 -0.21
N MET A 194 0.60 5.43 -1.11
CA MET A 194 0.81 5.35 -2.56
C MET A 194 1.86 6.38 -3.06
N VAL A 195 2.04 7.49 -2.34
CA VAL A 195 3.02 8.53 -2.68
C VAL A 195 4.44 8.10 -2.31
N ILE A 196 4.64 7.37 -1.22
CA ILE A 196 5.98 7.09 -0.66
C ILE A 196 6.42 5.64 -0.78
N HIS A 197 5.49 4.68 -0.74
CA HIS A 197 5.79 3.24 -0.74
C HIS A 197 6.35 2.77 -2.09
N PRO A 198 5.67 2.96 -3.24
CA PRO A 198 6.18 2.46 -4.52
C PRO A 198 7.57 3.01 -4.88
N PRO A 199 7.86 4.33 -4.78
CA PRO A 199 9.20 4.84 -5.04
C PRO A 199 10.28 4.20 -4.15
N THR A 200 9.98 3.95 -2.88
CA THR A 200 10.88 3.28 -1.93
C THR A 200 11.10 1.82 -2.29
N LEU A 201 10.03 1.10 -2.67
CA LEU A 201 10.09 -0.30 -3.08
C LEU A 201 10.93 -0.47 -4.36
N PHE A 202 10.71 0.38 -5.37
CA PHE A 202 11.51 0.40 -6.61
C PHE A 202 12.97 0.80 -6.38
N MET A 203 13.26 1.68 -5.40
CA MET A 203 14.63 1.94 -4.96
C MET A 203 15.27 0.66 -4.39
N GLY A 204 14.51 -0.12 -3.62
CA GLY A 204 14.91 -1.45 -3.13
C GLY A 204 15.22 -2.40 -4.27
N PHE A 205 14.36 -2.48 -5.29
CA PHE A 205 14.57 -3.29 -6.49
C PHE A 205 15.87 -2.88 -7.20
N ALA A 206 16.06 -1.57 -7.40
CA ALA A 206 17.24 -1.02 -8.05
C ALA A 206 18.55 -1.35 -7.30
N LEU A 207 18.51 -1.34 -5.97
CA LEU A 207 19.67 -1.67 -5.14
C LEU A 207 20.08 -3.14 -5.23
N THR A 208 19.16 -4.07 -5.54
CA THR A 208 19.51 -5.50 -5.71
C THR A 208 20.35 -5.78 -6.96
N LEU A 209 20.27 -4.92 -7.99
CA LEU A 209 21.09 -5.04 -9.20
C LEU A 209 22.59 -4.87 -8.89
N ILE A 210 22.93 -4.01 -7.94
CA ILE A 210 24.33 -3.68 -7.66
C ILE A 210 25.12 -4.90 -7.18
N PRO A 211 24.71 -5.64 -6.13
CA PRO A 211 25.42 -6.83 -5.72
C PRO A 211 25.39 -7.94 -6.78
N PHE A 212 24.29 -8.08 -7.55
CA PHE A 212 24.24 -8.97 -8.72
C PHE A 212 25.35 -8.62 -9.73
N ALA A 213 25.48 -7.34 -10.10
CA ALA A 213 26.49 -6.84 -11.03
C ALA A 213 27.93 -7.06 -10.50
N PHE A 214 28.16 -6.90 -9.19
CA PHE A 214 29.45 -7.25 -8.58
C PHE A 214 29.78 -8.74 -8.68
N VAL A 215 28.80 -9.63 -8.50
CA VAL A 215 29.01 -11.08 -8.65
C VAL A 215 29.30 -11.44 -10.11
N ILE A 216 28.56 -10.90 -11.07
CA ILE A 216 28.84 -11.10 -12.50
C ILE A 216 30.25 -10.56 -12.85
N ALA A 217 30.61 -9.38 -12.34
CA ALA A 217 31.94 -8.80 -12.51
C ALA A 217 33.05 -9.68 -11.91
N ALA A 218 32.80 -10.31 -10.76
CA ALA A 218 33.71 -11.25 -10.11
C ALA A 218 33.92 -12.51 -10.95
N LEU A 219 32.84 -13.04 -11.55
CA LEU A 219 32.89 -14.20 -12.45
C LEU A 219 33.66 -13.91 -13.74
N PHE A 220 33.54 -12.69 -14.29
CA PHE A 220 34.33 -12.26 -15.45
C PHE A 220 35.83 -12.12 -15.12
N GLN A 221 36.15 -11.49 -13.99
CA GLN A 221 37.53 -11.21 -13.58
C GLN A 221 38.21 -12.41 -12.92
N LYS A 222 37.45 -13.45 -12.57
CA LYS A 222 37.89 -14.58 -11.72
C LYS A 222 38.39 -14.15 -10.33
N ASP A 223 37.91 -13.00 -9.84
CA ASP A 223 38.18 -12.53 -8.48
C ASP A 223 36.97 -12.81 -7.58
N TYR A 224 36.96 -14.01 -6.99
CA TYR A 224 35.83 -14.50 -6.21
C TYR A 224 35.76 -13.96 -4.76
N GLN A 225 36.73 -13.15 -4.33
CA GLN A 225 36.79 -12.58 -2.97
C GLN A 225 36.79 -11.04 -2.96
N GLY A 226 37.47 -10.41 -3.91
CA GLY A 226 37.66 -8.97 -3.94
C GLY A 226 36.36 -8.17 -4.08
N TRP A 227 35.29 -8.78 -4.63
CA TRP A 227 33.98 -8.14 -4.77
C TRP A 227 33.20 -8.02 -3.45
N VAL A 228 33.48 -8.89 -2.47
CA VAL A 228 32.68 -9.01 -1.23
C VAL A 228 32.70 -7.69 -0.46
N LYS A 229 33.89 -7.11 -0.28
CA LYS A 229 34.08 -5.89 0.50
C LYS A 229 33.41 -4.64 -0.14
N PRO A 230 33.64 -4.31 -1.43
CA PRO A 230 32.98 -3.17 -2.07
C PRO A 230 31.47 -3.36 -2.22
N SER A 231 30.98 -4.61 -2.30
CA SER A 231 29.55 -4.92 -2.45
C SER A 231 28.78 -4.96 -1.12
N MET A 232 29.42 -5.32 0.00
CA MET A 232 28.74 -5.53 1.30
C MET A 232 27.87 -4.35 1.76
N GLY A 233 28.35 -3.11 1.56
CA GLY A 233 27.55 -1.91 1.91
C GLY A 233 26.25 -1.84 1.12
N TRP A 234 26.32 -2.14 -0.19
CA TRP A 234 25.16 -2.16 -1.09
C TRP A 234 24.17 -3.27 -0.75
N VAL A 235 24.64 -4.46 -0.38
CA VAL A 235 23.77 -5.57 0.05
C VAL A 235 22.97 -5.17 1.28
N VAL A 236 23.62 -4.60 2.30
CA VAL A 236 22.91 -4.17 3.52
C VAL A 236 21.95 -3.03 3.23
N THR A 237 22.33 -2.06 2.37
CA THR A 237 21.41 -0.98 1.95
C THR A 237 20.22 -1.52 1.17
N ALA A 238 20.43 -2.47 0.26
CA ALA A 238 19.35 -3.14 -0.47
C ALA A 238 18.37 -3.84 0.49
N ILE A 239 18.87 -4.62 1.45
CA ILE A 239 18.05 -5.25 2.50
C ILE A 239 17.26 -4.21 3.30
N SER A 240 17.90 -3.09 3.65
CA SER A 240 17.28 -2.03 4.45
C SER A 240 16.15 -1.35 3.71
N VAL A 241 16.41 -0.88 2.48
CA VAL A 241 15.45 -0.11 1.69
C VAL A 241 14.31 -1.00 1.19
N LEU A 242 14.62 -2.21 0.70
CA LEU A 242 13.59 -3.17 0.29
C LEU A 242 12.74 -3.59 1.51
N GLY A 243 13.36 -3.81 2.66
CA GLY A 243 12.65 -4.09 3.91
C GLY A 243 11.73 -2.95 4.32
N ILE A 244 12.19 -1.70 4.30
CA ILE A 244 11.36 -0.51 4.58
C ILE A 244 10.19 -0.42 3.59
N GLY A 245 10.43 -0.68 2.29
CA GLY A 245 9.37 -0.76 1.29
C GLY A 245 8.29 -1.77 1.68
N ILE A 246 8.68 -3.01 2.00
CA ILE A 246 7.76 -4.06 2.46
C ILE A 246 6.99 -3.62 3.72
N MET A 247 7.67 -2.99 4.69
CA MET A 247 7.06 -2.51 5.93
C MET A 247 6.04 -1.40 5.71
N MET A 248 6.33 -0.45 4.80
CA MET A 248 5.38 0.59 4.40
C MET A 248 4.13 -0.03 3.76
N GLY A 249 4.30 -1.06 2.93
CA GLY A 249 3.18 -1.79 2.34
C GLY A 249 2.34 -2.51 3.39
N ALA A 250 2.98 -3.19 4.36
CA ALA A 250 2.29 -3.86 5.46
C ALA A 250 1.50 -2.89 6.34
N TYR A 251 2.06 -1.70 6.61
CA TYR A 251 1.37 -0.66 7.37
C TYR A 251 0.24 0.00 6.55
N TRP A 252 0.42 0.19 5.24
CA TRP A 252 -0.67 0.63 4.37
C TRP A 252 -1.83 -0.37 4.36
N ALA A 253 -1.55 -1.67 4.26
CA ALA A 253 -2.56 -2.73 4.38
C ALA A 253 -3.19 -2.82 5.78
N TYR A 254 -2.49 -2.34 6.81
CA TYR A 254 -3.02 -2.27 8.17
C TYR A 254 -4.05 -1.14 8.34
N GLU A 255 -3.83 -0.01 7.66
CA GLU A 255 -4.72 1.16 7.69
C GLU A 255 -5.82 1.14 6.63
N THR A 256 -5.63 0.38 5.55
CA THR A 256 -6.56 0.30 4.42
C THR A 256 -6.66 -1.13 3.93
N LEU A 257 -7.80 -1.50 3.32
CA LEU A 257 -8.12 -2.84 2.79
C LEU A 257 -8.84 -3.78 3.78
N ASN A 258 -9.72 -4.63 3.22
CA ASN A 258 -10.67 -5.49 3.93
C ASN A 258 -10.08 -6.71 4.63
N PHE A 259 -8.77 -6.90 4.57
CA PHE A 259 -8.19 -8.19 4.90
C PHE A 259 -8.00 -8.45 6.40
N GLY A 260 -8.32 -7.49 7.27
CA GLY A 260 -8.32 -7.69 8.72
C GLY A 260 -6.94 -7.79 9.38
N GLY A 261 -5.87 -7.33 8.71
CA GLY A 261 -4.50 -7.39 9.24
C GLY A 261 -3.46 -6.65 8.39
N TYR A 262 -2.19 -6.77 8.77
CA TYR A 262 -1.04 -6.11 8.11
C TYR A 262 -0.31 -7.01 7.09
N TRP A 263 -0.73 -8.26 6.93
CA TRP A 263 -0.12 -9.21 5.98
C TRP A 263 -1.09 -10.35 5.67
N ASN A 264 -1.36 -10.61 4.38
CA ASN A 264 -2.38 -11.59 3.98
C ASN A 264 -1.86 -12.68 3.06
N TRP A 265 -0.55 -12.68 2.81
CA TRP A 265 0.09 -13.61 1.88
C TRP A 265 -0.45 -13.48 0.45
N ASP A 266 -0.86 -12.26 0.08
CA ASP A 266 -1.21 -11.94 -1.30
C ASP A 266 0.00 -12.23 -2.22
N PRO A 267 -0.21 -12.76 -3.45
CA PRO A 267 0.89 -13.09 -4.35
C PRO A 267 1.87 -11.94 -4.64
N VAL A 268 1.41 -10.69 -4.65
CA VAL A 268 2.28 -9.51 -4.86
C VAL A 268 3.09 -9.20 -3.60
N GLU A 269 2.50 -9.32 -2.41
CA GLU A 269 3.22 -9.26 -1.12
C GLU A 269 4.32 -10.34 -1.05
N ASN A 270 3.96 -11.58 -1.41
CA ASN A 270 4.88 -12.71 -1.44
C ASN A 270 6.04 -12.50 -2.41
N ALA A 271 5.74 -11.93 -3.59
CA ALA A 271 6.72 -11.69 -4.64
C ALA A 271 7.85 -10.77 -4.17
N VAL A 272 7.62 -9.82 -3.27
CA VAL A 272 8.68 -8.96 -2.72
C VAL A 272 9.35 -9.52 -1.47
N TYR A 273 8.64 -10.35 -0.69
CA TYR A 273 9.17 -11.01 0.50
C TYR A 273 10.26 -12.04 0.18
N VAL A 274 10.04 -12.88 -0.83
CA VAL A 274 10.97 -13.95 -1.25
C VAL A 274 12.38 -13.44 -1.60
N PRO A 275 12.58 -12.47 -2.51
CA PRO A 275 13.90 -11.93 -2.82
C PRO A 275 14.57 -11.26 -1.63
N TRP A 276 13.80 -10.63 -0.73
CA TRP A 276 14.34 -10.02 0.49
C TRP A 276 14.97 -11.06 1.41
N LEU A 277 14.28 -12.17 1.67
CA LEU A 277 14.81 -13.29 2.46
C LEU A 277 16.08 -13.90 1.83
N ILE A 278 16.08 -14.12 0.51
CA ILE A 278 17.26 -14.64 -0.22
C ILE A 278 18.44 -13.68 -0.12
N LEU A 279 18.19 -12.38 -0.19
CA LEU A 279 19.22 -11.36 -0.04
C LEU A 279 19.79 -11.32 1.39
N VAL A 280 18.94 -11.45 2.42
CA VAL A 280 19.38 -11.58 3.82
C VAL A 280 20.22 -12.84 4.01
N ALA A 281 19.81 -13.98 3.45
CA ALA A 281 20.59 -15.21 3.48
C ALA A 281 21.94 -15.03 2.77
N GLY A 282 21.95 -14.38 1.61
CA GLY A 282 23.16 -14.03 0.85
C GLY A 282 24.13 -13.15 1.65
N LEU A 283 23.63 -12.12 2.35
CA LEU A 283 24.45 -11.28 3.24
C LEU A 283 25.17 -12.11 4.32
N HIS A 284 24.44 -13.04 4.95
CA HIS A 284 25.00 -13.88 6.01
C HIS A 284 26.10 -14.81 5.48
N LEU A 285 25.90 -15.38 4.29
CA LEU A 285 26.95 -16.18 3.63
C LEU A 285 28.13 -15.32 3.16
N MET A 286 27.91 -14.07 2.75
CA MET A 286 28.99 -13.13 2.44
C MET A 286 29.84 -12.78 3.67
N ILE A 287 29.26 -12.75 4.88
CA ILE A 287 30.02 -12.55 6.13
C ILE A 287 31.01 -13.70 6.36
N ILE A 288 30.60 -14.94 6.06
CA ILE A 288 31.50 -16.10 6.08
C ILE A 288 32.54 -15.98 4.97
N GLN A 289 32.10 -15.68 3.74
CA GLN A 289 32.96 -15.56 2.56
C GLN A 289 34.07 -14.52 2.77
N HIS A 290 33.79 -13.42 3.48
CA HIS A 290 34.79 -12.41 3.80
C HIS A 290 36.00 -12.95 4.59
N LYS A 291 35.85 -14.10 5.27
CA LYS A 291 36.91 -14.73 6.08
C LYS A 291 37.46 -16.03 5.46
N SER A 292 36.63 -16.79 4.74
CA SER A 292 36.98 -18.11 4.20
C SER A 292 36.25 -18.41 2.89
N PHE A 293 36.50 -19.58 2.28
CA PHE A 293 35.84 -19.99 1.04
C PHE A 293 34.65 -20.94 1.26
N ALA A 294 34.40 -21.35 2.51
CA ALA A 294 33.39 -22.34 2.89
C ALA A 294 31.98 -22.06 2.32
N ALA A 295 31.55 -20.79 2.32
CA ALA A 295 30.22 -20.39 1.86
C ALA A 295 30.21 -19.74 0.46
N LEU A 296 31.33 -19.74 -0.26
CA LEU A 296 31.51 -18.92 -1.46
C LEU A 296 30.48 -19.21 -2.55
N LYS A 297 30.28 -20.49 -2.90
CA LYS A 297 29.37 -20.88 -3.99
C LYS A 297 27.92 -20.54 -3.65
N ALA A 298 27.49 -20.90 -2.44
CA ALA A 298 26.15 -20.62 -1.97
C ALA A 298 25.89 -19.11 -1.83
N GLY A 299 26.84 -18.35 -1.27
CA GLY A 299 26.72 -16.90 -1.13
C GLY A 299 26.59 -16.19 -2.46
N MET A 300 27.45 -16.49 -3.43
CA MET A 300 27.35 -15.92 -4.78
C MET A 300 26.04 -16.34 -5.49
N GLY A 301 25.62 -17.59 -5.34
CA GLY A 301 24.36 -18.08 -5.90
C GLY A 301 23.13 -17.36 -5.36
N LEU A 302 23.05 -17.14 -4.04
CA LEU A 302 21.93 -16.41 -3.42
C LEU A 302 21.91 -14.93 -3.84
N ILE A 303 23.07 -14.27 -3.96
CA ILE A 303 23.13 -12.89 -4.44
C ILE A 303 22.69 -12.78 -5.91
N LEU A 304 23.07 -13.74 -6.76
CA LEU A 304 22.56 -13.80 -8.14
C LEU A 304 21.04 -14.03 -8.15
N GLY A 305 20.57 -14.98 -7.33
CA GLY A 305 19.17 -15.32 -7.20
C GLY A 305 18.29 -14.15 -6.73
N ALA A 306 18.78 -13.29 -5.84
CA ALA A 306 18.00 -12.16 -5.33
C ALA A 306 17.52 -11.21 -6.45
N PHE A 307 18.41 -10.81 -7.37
CA PHE A 307 18.03 -9.94 -8.49
C PHE A 307 17.16 -10.68 -9.53
N ILE A 308 17.47 -11.95 -9.82
CA ILE A 308 16.63 -12.78 -10.71
C ILE A 308 15.21 -12.89 -10.16
N LEU A 309 15.07 -13.06 -8.84
CA LEU A 309 13.79 -13.09 -8.18
C LEU A 309 13.07 -11.74 -8.26
N ILE A 310 13.75 -10.59 -8.21
CA ILE A 310 13.12 -9.29 -8.48
C ILE A 310 12.58 -9.19 -9.92
N LEU A 311 13.32 -9.71 -10.91
CA LEU A 311 12.81 -9.81 -12.28
C LEU A 311 11.59 -10.73 -12.36
N TYR A 312 11.61 -11.84 -11.62
CA TYR A 312 10.49 -12.75 -11.54
C TYR A 312 9.26 -12.12 -10.85
N SER A 313 9.46 -11.37 -9.77
CA SER A 313 8.40 -10.60 -9.11
C SER A 313 7.77 -9.56 -10.03
N THR A 314 8.60 -8.90 -10.85
CA THR A 314 8.12 -7.97 -11.87
C THR A 314 7.29 -8.70 -12.93
N PHE A 315 7.75 -9.87 -13.40
CA PHE A 315 6.98 -10.70 -14.32
C PHE A 315 5.63 -11.11 -13.71
N LEU A 316 5.61 -11.63 -12.48
CA LEU A 316 4.39 -12.02 -11.79
C LEU A 316 3.38 -10.87 -11.68
N THR A 317 3.84 -9.69 -11.29
CA THR A 317 2.98 -8.53 -10.99
C THR A 317 2.54 -7.77 -12.24
N ARG A 318 3.28 -7.82 -13.35
CA ARG A 318 3.06 -6.97 -14.54
C ARG A 318 2.66 -7.73 -15.82
N SER A 319 2.70 -9.06 -15.81
CA SER A 319 2.32 -9.89 -16.99
C SER A 319 0.82 -10.22 -17.08
N GLY A 320 0.01 -9.79 -16.11
CA GLY A 320 -1.41 -10.19 -16.01
C GLY A 320 -1.64 -11.61 -15.47
N VAL A 321 -0.59 -12.40 -15.23
CA VAL A 321 -0.72 -13.81 -14.80
C VAL A 321 -1.33 -14.00 -13.40
N LEU A 322 -1.36 -12.93 -12.60
CA LEU A 322 -1.96 -12.90 -11.28
C LEU A 322 -3.36 -12.24 -11.26
N GLY A 323 -3.95 -11.94 -12.42
CA GLY A 323 -5.19 -11.14 -12.53
C GLY A 323 -6.37 -11.64 -11.70
N GLU A 324 -6.51 -12.96 -11.50
CA GLU A 324 -7.56 -13.55 -10.64
C GLU A 324 -7.12 -13.78 -9.20
N GLY A 325 -5.81 -13.80 -8.94
CA GLY A 325 -5.22 -14.20 -7.65
C GLY A 325 -4.72 -13.04 -6.78
N SER A 326 -4.72 -11.80 -7.28
CA SER A 326 -4.26 -10.64 -6.53
C SER A 326 -4.93 -9.34 -6.99
N VAL A 327 -5.38 -8.56 -6.00
CA VAL A 327 -5.90 -7.20 -6.19
C VAL A 327 -4.81 -6.18 -6.50
N HIS A 328 -3.54 -6.53 -6.28
CA HIS A 328 -2.38 -5.66 -6.52
C HIS A 328 -1.72 -5.92 -7.88
N SER A 329 -2.27 -6.84 -8.69
CA SER A 329 -1.70 -7.19 -9.99
C SER A 329 -2.10 -6.19 -11.07
N PHE A 330 -1.20 -5.98 -12.04
CA PHE A 330 -1.46 -5.10 -13.18
C PHE A 330 -1.94 -5.90 -14.39
N THR A 331 -2.79 -5.27 -15.20
CA THR A 331 -3.23 -5.79 -16.51
C THR A 331 -2.06 -5.85 -17.50
N ASP A 332 -2.04 -6.85 -18.39
CA ASP A 332 -0.97 -6.99 -19.39
C ASP A 332 -1.09 -5.91 -20.47
N LEU A 333 0.00 -5.15 -20.71
CA LEU A 333 0.11 -4.18 -21.80
C LEU A 333 0.51 -4.82 -23.16
N GLY A 334 0.43 -6.16 -23.24
CA GLY A 334 0.98 -6.97 -24.31
C GLY A 334 2.50 -7.12 -24.23
N LEU A 335 3.07 -6.95 -23.03
CA LEU A 335 4.52 -6.94 -22.77
C LEU A 335 5.00 -8.18 -22.00
N SER A 336 4.09 -9.07 -21.61
CA SER A 336 4.39 -10.32 -20.89
C SER A 336 5.51 -11.15 -21.55
N GLY A 337 5.51 -11.28 -22.88
CA GLY A 337 6.56 -11.97 -23.63
C GLY A 337 7.95 -11.30 -23.54
N GLN A 338 7.99 -9.96 -23.58
CA GLN A 338 9.24 -9.19 -23.43
C GLN A 338 9.77 -9.27 -21.99
N LEU A 339 8.89 -9.24 -20.99
CA LEU A 339 9.23 -9.46 -19.57
C LEU A 339 9.80 -10.86 -19.34
N LEU A 340 9.17 -11.88 -19.94
CA LEU A 340 9.67 -13.24 -19.87
C LEU A 340 11.07 -13.37 -20.52
N LEU A 341 11.28 -12.76 -21.69
CA LEU A 341 12.59 -12.73 -22.35
C LEU A 341 13.65 -12.08 -21.46
N TYR A 342 13.31 -10.95 -20.83
CA TYR A 342 14.21 -10.23 -19.92
C TYR A 342 14.60 -11.12 -18.72
N LEU A 343 13.62 -11.75 -18.06
CA LEU A 343 13.85 -12.70 -16.98
C LEU A 343 14.74 -13.87 -17.40
N VAL A 344 14.38 -14.55 -18.49
CA VAL A 344 15.09 -15.75 -18.97
C VAL A 344 16.51 -15.41 -19.42
N PHE A 345 16.72 -14.27 -20.09
CA PHE A 345 18.05 -13.84 -20.53
C PHE A 345 19.01 -13.69 -19.35
N PHE A 346 18.65 -12.94 -18.31
CA PHE A 346 19.53 -12.74 -17.15
C PHE A 346 19.66 -14.00 -16.29
N THR A 347 18.63 -14.84 -16.25
CA THR A 347 18.68 -16.15 -15.56
C THR A 347 19.68 -17.08 -16.24
N ILE A 348 19.56 -17.28 -17.55
CA ILE A 348 20.47 -18.12 -18.33
C ILE A 348 21.89 -17.57 -18.27
N LEU A 349 22.07 -16.26 -18.45
CA LEU A 349 23.38 -15.62 -18.37
C LEU A 349 24.06 -15.88 -17.02
N ALA A 350 23.35 -15.65 -15.91
CA ALA A 350 23.88 -15.86 -14.57
C ALA A 350 24.23 -17.33 -14.32
N ILE A 351 23.35 -18.27 -14.69
CA ILE A 351 23.57 -19.71 -14.51
C ILE A 351 24.75 -20.19 -15.34
N LEU A 352 24.79 -19.87 -16.64
CA LEU A 352 25.86 -20.31 -17.53
C LEU A 352 27.22 -19.77 -17.08
N LEU A 353 27.31 -18.48 -16.73
CA LEU A 353 28.55 -17.89 -16.21
C LEU A 353 28.97 -18.50 -14.88
N PHE A 354 28.02 -18.71 -13.97
CA PHE A 354 28.30 -19.30 -12.67
C PHE A 354 28.83 -20.73 -12.84
N VAL A 355 28.10 -21.59 -13.56
CA VAL A 355 28.47 -22.99 -13.81
C VAL A 355 29.80 -23.11 -14.56
N ALA A 356 30.04 -22.26 -15.58
CA ALA A 356 31.30 -22.24 -16.31
C ALA A 356 32.51 -21.90 -15.42
N ARG A 357 32.30 -21.11 -14.35
CA ARG A 357 33.35 -20.72 -13.39
C ARG A 357 33.38 -21.56 -12.12
N MET A 358 32.42 -22.44 -11.88
CA MET A 358 32.34 -23.24 -10.65
C MET A 358 33.59 -24.10 -10.40
N LYS A 359 34.27 -24.55 -11.46
CA LYS A 359 35.52 -25.34 -11.36
C LYS A 359 36.73 -24.49 -10.99
N ASP A 360 36.72 -23.21 -11.35
CA ASP A 360 37.80 -22.25 -11.05
C ASP A 360 37.70 -21.72 -9.60
N MET A 361 36.55 -21.92 -8.93
CA MET A 361 36.29 -21.40 -7.59
C MET A 361 37.02 -22.20 -6.49
N PRO A 362 37.76 -21.55 -5.59
CA PRO A 362 38.39 -22.21 -4.45
C PRO A 362 37.35 -22.77 -3.48
N SER A 363 37.72 -23.82 -2.76
CA SER A 363 36.91 -24.44 -1.72
C SER A 363 37.78 -24.81 -0.51
N ASP A 364 37.25 -24.63 0.69
CA ASP A 364 37.91 -25.09 1.90
C ASP A 364 37.80 -26.62 2.02
N LYS A 365 38.90 -27.30 2.39
CA LYS A 365 38.96 -28.77 2.50
C LYS A 365 38.37 -29.32 3.81
N LYS A 366 38.09 -28.46 4.79
CA LYS A 366 37.57 -28.85 6.11
C LYS A 366 36.14 -28.39 6.28
N GLU A 367 35.28 -29.30 6.70
CA GLU A 367 33.91 -28.98 7.07
C GLU A 367 33.87 -28.06 8.31
N ALA A 368 32.89 -27.16 8.36
CA ALA A 368 32.69 -26.26 9.48
C ALA A 368 32.26 -27.06 10.72
N SER A 369 32.94 -26.86 11.85
CA SER A 369 32.54 -27.48 13.12
C SER A 369 31.20 -26.93 13.60
N THR A 370 30.37 -27.76 14.25
CA THR A 370 29.14 -27.29 14.92
C THR A 370 29.39 -26.30 16.06
N TYR A 371 30.65 -26.20 16.52
CA TYR A 371 31.10 -25.20 17.49
C TYR A 371 31.67 -23.92 16.83
N SER A 372 31.44 -23.72 15.53
CA SER A 372 31.90 -22.55 14.78
C SER A 372 30.77 -21.57 14.47
N ALA A 373 31.10 -20.29 14.33
CA ALA A 373 30.12 -19.27 13.91
C ALA A 373 29.66 -19.52 12.47
N GLU A 374 30.57 -19.99 11.62
CA GLU A 374 30.34 -20.30 10.22
C GLU A 374 29.20 -21.33 10.06
N PHE A 375 29.19 -22.38 10.89
CA PHE A 375 28.13 -23.38 10.88
C PHE A 375 26.76 -22.76 11.20
N TRP A 376 26.62 -22.05 12.32
CA TRP A 376 25.33 -21.49 12.75
C TRP A 376 24.81 -20.41 11.81
N ILE A 377 25.70 -19.58 11.25
CA ILE A 377 25.33 -18.59 10.23
C ILE A 377 24.86 -19.28 8.95
N PHE A 378 25.51 -20.37 8.53
CA PHE A 378 25.11 -21.14 7.36
C PHE A 378 23.73 -21.79 7.55
N ILE A 379 23.48 -22.42 8.71
CA ILE A 379 22.16 -23.00 9.04
C ILE A 379 21.07 -21.93 9.04
N GLY A 380 21.33 -20.74 9.61
CA GLY A 380 20.39 -19.62 9.56
C GLY A 380 20.08 -19.19 8.12
N ALA A 381 21.10 -19.08 7.26
CA ALA A 381 20.90 -18.78 5.85
C ALA A 381 20.13 -19.88 5.11
N THR A 382 20.34 -21.16 5.45
CA THR A 382 19.56 -22.28 4.91
C THR A 382 18.09 -22.18 5.31
N VAL A 383 17.79 -21.88 6.58
CA VAL A 383 16.40 -21.69 7.06
C VAL A 383 15.72 -20.56 6.27
N LEU A 384 16.38 -19.43 6.10
CA LEU A 384 15.87 -18.31 5.29
C LEU A 384 15.60 -18.73 3.83
N ALA A 385 16.50 -19.50 3.21
CA ALA A 385 16.29 -20.00 1.85
C ALA A 385 15.12 -21.00 1.75
N LEU A 386 14.91 -21.83 2.77
CA LEU A 386 13.77 -22.74 2.84
C LEU A 386 12.44 -21.99 3.06
N MET A 387 12.46 -20.93 3.89
CA MET A 387 11.32 -20.02 4.05
C MET A 387 10.92 -19.41 2.70
N SER A 388 11.89 -18.89 1.96
CA SER A 388 11.70 -18.35 0.61
C SER A 388 11.13 -19.39 -0.34
N PHE A 389 11.69 -20.60 -0.36
CA PHE A 389 11.26 -21.68 -1.24
C PHE A 389 9.81 -22.10 -0.97
N GLN A 390 9.43 -22.21 0.30
CA GLN A 390 8.06 -22.58 0.69
C GLN A 390 7.02 -21.54 0.23
N VAL A 391 7.36 -20.24 0.24
CA VAL A 391 6.47 -19.17 -0.24
C VAL A 391 6.45 -19.09 -1.76
N LEU A 392 7.62 -19.25 -2.39
CA LEU A 392 7.80 -19.13 -3.84
C LEU A 392 6.95 -20.16 -4.59
N VAL A 393 7.02 -21.44 -4.20
CA VAL A 393 6.39 -22.53 -4.98
C VAL A 393 4.89 -22.34 -5.19
N PRO A 394 4.07 -22.11 -4.14
CA PRO A 394 2.63 -21.94 -4.32
C PRO A 394 2.26 -20.59 -4.95
N THR A 395 3.03 -19.54 -4.68
CA THR A 395 2.87 -18.23 -5.34
C THR A 395 3.11 -18.35 -6.85
N SER A 396 3.95 -19.28 -7.28
CA SER A 396 4.27 -19.53 -8.69
C SER A 396 3.24 -20.39 -9.45
N TYR A 397 2.22 -20.96 -8.81
CA TYR A 397 1.25 -21.84 -9.49
C TYR A 397 0.56 -21.19 -10.71
N PRO A 398 0.05 -19.94 -10.64
CA PRO A 398 -0.55 -19.30 -11.82
C PRO A 398 0.44 -19.16 -12.98
N ALA A 399 1.67 -18.72 -12.69
CA ALA A 399 2.72 -18.58 -13.69
C ALA A 399 3.14 -19.91 -14.30
N PHE A 400 3.21 -20.97 -13.49
CA PHE A 400 3.50 -22.31 -13.98
C PHE A 400 2.38 -22.82 -14.91
N ASN A 401 1.12 -22.65 -14.51
CA ASN A 401 -0.04 -23.05 -15.33
C ASN A 401 -0.04 -22.31 -16.68
N ALA A 402 0.20 -20.99 -16.68
CA ALA A 402 0.31 -20.21 -17.90
C ALA A 402 1.47 -20.68 -18.80
N LEU A 403 2.62 -21.01 -18.20
CA LEU A 403 3.78 -21.51 -18.94
C LEU A 403 3.52 -22.86 -19.61
N VAL A 404 2.95 -23.84 -18.89
CA VAL A 404 2.71 -25.18 -19.44
C VAL A 404 1.55 -25.20 -20.43
N ALA A 405 0.56 -24.32 -20.25
CA ALA A 405 -0.52 -24.11 -21.22
C ALA A 405 0.03 -23.68 -22.59
N ASN A 406 1.08 -22.86 -22.63
CA ASN A 406 1.76 -22.48 -23.88
C ASN A 406 2.42 -23.66 -24.61
N PHE A 407 2.68 -24.77 -23.91
CA PHE A 407 3.18 -26.02 -24.50
C PHE A 407 2.06 -27.03 -24.80
N GLY A 408 0.79 -26.63 -24.70
CA GLY A 408 -0.38 -27.48 -24.92
C GLY A 408 -0.67 -28.45 -23.76
N ILE A 409 -0.08 -28.24 -22.59
CA ILE A 409 -0.29 -29.05 -21.38
C ILE A 409 -1.27 -28.32 -20.47
N SER A 410 -2.43 -28.92 -20.18
CA SER A 410 -3.34 -28.41 -19.16
C SER A 410 -2.86 -28.80 -17.76
N SER A 411 -2.79 -27.81 -16.86
CA SER A 411 -2.41 -27.98 -15.45
C SER A 411 -3.46 -27.33 -14.56
N ASN A 412 -3.89 -28.06 -13.52
CA ASN A 412 -4.91 -27.61 -12.57
C ASN A 412 -4.31 -27.35 -11.17
N LEU A 413 -3.07 -26.84 -11.10
CA LEU A 413 -2.50 -26.44 -9.82
C LEU A 413 -3.21 -25.19 -9.32
N ALA A 414 -4.09 -25.36 -8.34
CA ALA A 414 -4.82 -24.26 -7.73
C ALA A 414 -4.00 -23.59 -6.62
N PRO A 415 -4.02 -22.25 -6.51
CA PRO A 415 -3.55 -21.55 -5.31
C PRO A 415 -4.26 -22.07 -4.04
N PRO A 416 -3.66 -21.92 -2.85
CA PRO A 416 -4.31 -22.29 -1.60
C PRO A 416 -5.64 -21.54 -1.40
N ALA A 417 -6.71 -22.25 -1.04
CA ALA A 417 -8.03 -21.64 -0.81
C ALA A 417 -8.03 -20.68 0.39
N ASP A 418 -7.28 -21.01 1.45
CA ASP A 418 -6.99 -20.11 2.57
C ASP A 418 -5.48 -19.88 2.61
N ALA A 419 -5.04 -18.78 1.98
CA ALA A 419 -3.65 -18.39 1.91
C ALA A 419 -3.07 -18.16 3.33
N VAL A 420 -3.80 -17.47 4.20
CA VAL A 420 -3.33 -17.10 5.53
C VAL A 420 -3.04 -18.34 6.37
N ALA A 421 -3.99 -19.28 6.45
CA ALA A 421 -3.77 -20.52 7.18
C ALA A 421 -2.65 -21.37 6.57
N PHE A 422 -2.62 -21.48 5.23
CA PHE A 422 -1.63 -22.31 4.54
C PHE A 422 -0.19 -21.83 4.79
N TYR A 423 0.11 -20.56 4.52
CA TYR A 423 1.48 -20.05 4.65
C TYR A 423 1.90 -19.93 6.12
N THR A 424 1.01 -19.41 6.99
CA THR A 424 1.31 -19.22 8.42
C THR A 424 1.67 -20.53 9.11
N LYS A 425 1.01 -21.63 8.75
CA LYS A 425 1.29 -22.97 9.29
C LYS A 425 2.76 -23.37 9.17
N PHE A 426 3.41 -23.10 8.03
CA PHE A 426 4.82 -23.43 7.81
C PHE A 426 5.75 -22.34 8.32
N GLN A 427 5.41 -21.08 8.05
CA GLN A 427 6.24 -19.92 8.40
C GLN A 427 6.40 -19.76 9.91
N LEU A 428 5.43 -20.18 10.71
CA LEU A 428 5.54 -20.23 12.18
C LEU A 428 6.74 -21.07 12.63
N TRP A 429 6.90 -22.29 12.09
CA TRP A 429 8.01 -23.18 12.48
C TRP A 429 9.36 -22.67 12.00
N PHE A 430 9.40 -22.06 10.83
CA PHE A 430 10.61 -21.39 10.38
C PHE A 430 10.95 -20.16 11.23
N ALA A 431 9.96 -19.40 11.68
CA ALA A 431 10.16 -18.27 12.59
C ALA A 431 10.73 -18.73 13.95
N VAL A 432 10.23 -19.85 14.50
CA VAL A 432 10.80 -20.50 15.69
C VAL A 432 12.28 -20.83 15.46
N ALA A 433 12.59 -21.54 14.37
CA ALA A 433 13.96 -21.93 14.05
C ALA A 433 14.87 -20.70 13.89
N LEU A 434 14.40 -19.69 13.14
CA LEU A 434 15.13 -18.44 12.91
C LEU A 434 15.40 -17.69 14.21
N ALA A 435 14.44 -17.60 15.12
CA ALA A 435 14.60 -16.91 16.40
C ALA A 435 15.66 -17.60 17.29
N LEU A 436 15.63 -18.93 17.37
CA LEU A 436 16.61 -19.74 18.11
C LEU A 436 18.01 -19.62 17.50
N ILE A 437 18.13 -19.71 16.17
CA ILE A 437 19.41 -19.59 15.48
C ILE A 437 19.96 -18.18 15.60
N SER A 438 19.12 -17.15 15.46
CA SER A 438 19.50 -15.73 15.60
C SER A 438 20.20 -15.45 16.93
N GLY A 439 19.62 -15.92 18.05
CA GLY A 439 20.24 -15.77 19.37
C GLY A 439 21.53 -16.59 19.51
N THR A 440 21.51 -17.85 19.08
CA THR A 440 22.64 -18.78 19.23
C THR A 440 23.84 -18.37 18.38
N ALA A 441 23.63 -18.07 17.10
CA ALA A 441 24.67 -17.71 16.14
C ALA A 441 25.45 -16.46 16.58
N GLN A 442 24.78 -15.49 17.20
CA GLN A 442 25.41 -14.27 17.71
C GLN A 442 26.41 -14.57 18.84
N PHE A 443 26.11 -15.49 19.75
CA PHE A 443 27.08 -15.92 20.76
C PHE A 443 28.31 -16.54 20.13
N PHE A 444 28.13 -17.45 19.16
CA PHE A 444 29.25 -18.07 18.44
C PHE A 444 30.07 -17.04 17.62
N PHE A 445 29.42 -16.01 17.08
CA PHE A 445 30.08 -14.96 16.31
C PHE A 445 30.98 -14.05 17.17
N TRP A 446 30.51 -13.67 18.36
CA TRP A 446 31.22 -12.73 19.24
C TRP A 446 32.16 -13.40 20.24
N LYS A 447 31.89 -14.65 20.62
CA LYS A 447 32.69 -15.41 21.58
C LYS A 447 33.04 -16.77 20.98
N ARG A 448 34.32 -17.15 21.06
CA ARG A 448 34.75 -18.49 20.66
C ARG A 448 34.19 -19.50 21.67
N LEU A 449 33.20 -20.27 21.23
CA LEU A 449 32.59 -21.33 22.02
C LEU A 449 33.16 -22.69 21.63
N ASP A 450 33.26 -23.58 22.61
CA ASP A 450 33.65 -24.97 22.47
C ASP A 450 32.76 -25.86 23.36
N LYS A 451 32.96 -27.18 23.28
CA LYS A 451 32.19 -28.14 24.06
C LYS A 451 32.29 -27.90 25.58
N LYS A 452 33.36 -27.29 26.08
CA LYS A 452 33.57 -27.05 27.51
C LYS A 452 32.80 -25.82 28.00
N ASN A 453 32.73 -24.76 27.20
CA ASN A 453 32.19 -23.47 27.65
C ASN A 453 30.79 -23.13 27.09
N VAL A 454 30.30 -23.84 26.06
CA VAL A 454 29.01 -23.55 25.41
C VAL A 454 27.84 -23.62 26.39
N PHE A 455 27.79 -24.67 27.21
CA PHE A 455 26.72 -24.86 28.19
C PHE A 455 26.70 -23.71 29.18
N SER A 456 27.83 -23.48 29.87
CA SER A 456 27.97 -22.39 30.85
C SER A 456 27.63 -20.99 30.30
N THR A 457 27.88 -20.75 29.00
CA THR A 457 27.60 -19.44 28.38
C THR A 457 26.11 -19.29 28.02
N LEU A 458 25.47 -20.37 27.55
CA LEU A 458 24.06 -20.31 27.13
C LEU A 458 23.09 -20.56 28.31
N THR A 459 23.52 -21.14 29.43
CA THR A 459 22.66 -21.37 30.59
C THR A 459 22.00 -20.08 31.08
N THR A 460 22.75 -18.98 31.21
CA THR A 460 22.21 -17.70 31.68
C THR A 460 21.10 -17.14 30.77
N PRO A 461 21.29 -16.96 29.45
CA PRO A 461 20.19 -16.51 28.58
C PRO A 461 19.00 -17.47 28.59
N TYR A 462 19.21 -18.79 28.66
CA TYR A 462 18.12 -19.75 28.75
C TYR A 462 17.29 -19.59 30.04
N ILE A 463 17.94 -19.47 31.21
CA ILE A 463 17.22 -19.30 32.48
C ILE A 463 16.41 -18.01 32.46
N ILE A 464 17.02 -16.89 32.05
CA ILE A 464 16.31 -15.60 31.94
C ILE A 464 15.12 -15.72 30.98
N THR A 465 15.30 -16.38 29.83
CA THR A 465 14.23 -16.62 28.85
C THR A 465 13.09 -17.42 29.46
N LEU A 466 13.38 -18.51 30.17
CA LEU A 466 12.34 -19.35 30.76
C LEU A 466 11.56 -18.60 31.84
N ILE A 467 12.23 -17.78 32.66
CA ILE A 467 11.56 -16.94 33.67
C ILE A 467 10.65 -15.92 32.99
N ILE A 468 11.16 -15.15 32.02
CA ILE A 468 10.36 -14.13 31.33
C ILE A 468 9.18 -14.78 30.60
N THR A 469 9.43 -15.86 29.87
CA THR A 469 8.37 -16.57 29.14
C THR A 469 7.33 -17.14 30.10
N ALA A 470 7.73 -17.72 31.24
CA ALA A 470 6.78 -18.20 32.25
C ALA A 470 5.88 -17.07 32.78
N VAL A 471 6.46 -15.90 33.08
CA VAL A 471 5.69 -14.73 33.51
C VAL A 471 4.71 -14.28 32.41
N LEU A 472 5.16 -14.19 31.15
CA LEU A 472 4.30 -13.78 30.03
C LEU A 472 3.18 -14.80 29.75
N ILE A 473 3.45 -16.11 29.87
CA ILE A 473 2.44 -17.15 29.72
C ILE A 473 1.36 -17.01 30.79
N LEU A 474 1.76 -16.79 32.04
CA LEU A 474 0.84 -16.61 33.17
C LEU A 474 0.03 -15.32 33.06
N MET A 475 0.66 -14.21 32.65
CA MET A 475 -0.02 -12.92 32.50
C MET A 475 -0.93 -12.87 31.26
N GLY A 476 -0.54 -13.53 30.17
CA GLY A 476 -1.24 -13.52 28.89
C GLY A 476 -2.19 -14.69 28.66
N ASN A 477 -2.34 -15.61 29.62
CA ASN A 477 -3.14 -16.83 29.49
C ASN A 477 -2.84 -17.62 28.20
N VAL A 478 -1.56 -17.79 27.89
CA VAL A 478 -1.10 -18.45 26.65
C VAL A 478 -1.17 -19.97 26.81
N HIS A 479 -2.22 -20.60 26.30
CA HIS A 479 -2.43 -22.05 26.44
C HIS A 479 -2.02 -22.88 25.22
N GLN A 480 -1.97 -22.27 24.03
CA GLN A 480 -1.66 -23.01 22.80
C GLN A 480 -0.17 -23.38 22.73
N PRO A 481 0.21 -24.67 22.57
CA PRO A 481 1.61 -25.09 22.57
C PRO A 481 2.46 -24.42 21.48
N THR A 482 1.90 -24.20 20.30
CA THR A 482 2.57 -23.50 19.18
C THR A 482 2.95 -22.07 19.56
N TYR A 483 2.05 -21.35 20.22
CA TYR A 483 2.28 -19.98 20.69
C TYR A 483 3.32 -19.94 21.81
N ILE A 484 3.28 -20.89 22.75
CA ILE A 484 4.28 -21.03 23.81
C ILE A 484 5.68 -21.20 23.22
N ILE A 485 5.83 -22.09 22.21
CA ILE A 485 7.11 -22.37 21.57
C ILE A 485 7.62 -21.13 20.83
N LEU A 486 6.77 -20.46 20.05
CA LEU A 486 7.13 -19.24 19.33
C LEU A 486 7.52 -18.12 20.30
N LEU A 487 6.73 -17.88 21.35
CA LEU A 487 7.02 -16.89 22.38
C LEU A 487 8.38 -17.18 23.03
N THR A 488 8.61 -18.42 23.45
CA THR A 488 9.87 -18.82 24.09
C THR A 488 11.07 -18.58 23.17
N ALA A 489 10.95 -18.94 21.89
CA ALA A 489 12.00 -18.73 20.89
C ALA A 489 12.26 -17.23 20.62
N ALA A 490 11.20 -16.43 20.52
CA ALA A 490 11.31 -14.99 20.30
C ALA A 490 11.94 -14.28 21.51
N ILE A 491 11.50 -14.61 22.74
CA ILE A 491 12.09 -14.10 23.98
C ILE A 491 13.55 -14.55 24.12
N PHE A 492 13.88 -15.79 23.75
CA PHE A 492 15.27 -16.23 23.71
C PHE A 492 16.12 -15.35 22.79
N SER A 493 15.62 -15.10 21.58
CA SER A 493 16.31 -14.24 20.61
C SER A 493 16.51 -12.82 21.16
N LEU A 494 15.48 -12.26 21.80
CA LEU A 494 15.52 -10.95 22.44
C LEU A 494 16.58 -10.89 23.56
N VAL A 495 16.52 -11.83 24.51
CA VAL A 495 17.44 -11.91 25.64
C VAL A 495 18.88 -12.14 25.17
N ALA A 496 19.09 -13.09 24.25
CA ALA A 496 20.39 -13.41 23.69
C ALA A 496 21.05 -12.18 23.03
N ASN A 497 20.33 -11.50 22.15
CA ASN A 497 20.85 -10.33 21.46
C ASN A 497 21.03 -9.11 22.40
N THR A 498 20.20 -9.00 23.44
CA THR A 498 20.38 -7.99 24.49
C THR A 498 21.65 -8.25 25.32
N ILE A 499 21.96 -9.51 25.62
CA ILE A 499 23.23 -9.85 26.30
C ILE A 499 24.41 -9.56 25.38
N VAL A 500 24.30 -9.89 24.08
CA VAL A 500 25.35 -9.60 23.09
C VAL A 500 25.63 -8.10 22.98
N ILE A 501 24.60 -7.25 22.92
CA ILE A 501 24.79 -5.80 22.80
C ILE A 501 25.42 -5.22 24.09
N VAL A 502 24.97 -5.66 25.27
CA VAL A 502 25.48 -5.16 26.55
C VAL A 502 26.89 -5.67 26.84
N GLN A 503 27.14 -6.96 26.71
CA GLN A 503 28.40 -7.58 27.14
C GLN A 503 29.50 -7.57 26.07
N PHE A 504 29.16 -7.87 24.81
CA PHE A 504 30.18 -8.03 23.76
C PHE A 504 30.41 -6.75 22.96
N THR A 505 29.35 -6.02 22.61
CA THR A 505 29.51 -4.74 21.90
C THR A 505 29.75 -3.56 22.82
N LYS A 506 29.48 -3.73 24.14
CA LYS A 506 29.55 -2.67 25.16
C LYS A 506 28.76 -1.42 24.76
N LEU A 507 27.59 -1.63 24.15
CA LEU A 507 26.71 -0.57 23.63
C LEU A 507 27.34 0.34 22.58
N LYS A 508 28.47 -0.06 21.98
CA LYS A 508 29.12 0.75 20.95
C LYS A 508 28.30 0.71 19.66
N ILE A 509 27.57 1.79 19.40
CA ILE A 509 26.67 1.98 18.25
C ILE A 509 27.33 1.53 16.94
N SER A 510 28.62 1.85 16.74
CA SER A 510 29.30 1.54 15.48
C SER A 510 29.41 0.06 15.15
N ILE A 511 29.23 -0.86 16.11
CA ILE A 511 29.36 -2.30 15.89
C ILE A 511 28.11 -3.10 16.29
N SER A 512 27.13 -2.46 16.93
CA SER A 512 25.92 -3.09 17.44
C SER A 512 24.82 -3.32 16.40
N GLY A 513 24.95 -2.76 15.18
CA GLY A 513 23.88 -2.81 14.16
C GLY A 513 23.25 -4.19 13.95
N GLY A 514 24.07 -5.25 13.86
CA GLY A 514 23.56 -6.61 13.72
C GLY A 514 22.70 -7.09 14.91
N ALA A 515 23.16 -6.86 16.14
CA ALA A 515 22.40 -7.22 17.34
C ALA A 515 21.10 -6.40 17.46
N VAL A 516 21.14 -5.11 17.11
CA VAL A 516 19.93 -4.25 17.08
C VAL A 516 18.91 -4.78 16.07
N THR A 517 19.35 -5.16 14.87
CA THR A 517 18.48 -5.77 13.86
C THR A 517 17.79 -7.03 14.37
N HIS A 518 18.54 -7.93 15.02
CA HIS A 518 17.97 -9.18 15.55
C HIS A 518 17.06 -8.96 16.76
N ILE A 519 17.32 -7.95 17.62
CA ILE A 519 16.36 -7.50 18.65
C ILE A 519 15.07 -7.04 17.99
N GLY A 520 15.17 -6.26 16.89
CA GLY A 520 14.01 -5.84 16.11
C GLY A 520 13.19 -7.02 15.60
N VAL A 521 13.84 -8.02 15.00
CA VAL A 521 13.17 -9.28 14.56
C VAL A 521 12.51 -10.01 15.73
N ALA A 522 13.17 -10.09 16.89
CA ALA A 522 12.62 -10.76 18.06
C ALA A 522 11.35 -10.07 18.58
N LEU A 523 11.37 -8.73 18.68
CA LEU A 523 10.19 -7.94 19.06
C LEU A 523 9.09 -8.03 18.01
N MET A 524 9.44 -8.01 16.72
CA MET A 524 8.49 -8.21 15.63
C MET A 524 7.74 -9.54 15.77
N LEU A 525 8.43 -10.64 16.10
CA LEU A 525 7.79 -11.94 16.34
C LEU A 525 6.89 -11.96 17.59
N VAL A 526 7.31 -11.30 18.68
CA VAL A 526 6.45 -11.14 19.87
C VAL A 526 5.21 -10.31 19.55
N GLY A 527 5.38 -9.22 18.80
CA GLY A 527 4.30 -8.34 18.36
C GLY A 527 3.31 -9.08 17.47
N ILE A 528 3.77 -9.82 16.46
CA ILE A 528 2.92 -10.65 15.58
C ILE A 528 2.12 -11.66 16.41
N LEU A 529 2.78 -12.38 17.32
CA LEU A 529 2.09 -13.35 18.17
C LEU A 529 1.04 -12.67 19.05
N ALA A 530 1.35 -11.51 19.64
CA ALA A 530 0.40 -10.77 20.45
C ALA A 530 -0.79 -10.28 19.61
N SER A 531 -0.54 -9.57 18.52
CA SER A 531 -1.58 -8.86 17.77
C SER A 531 -2.45 -9.75 16.89
N SER A 532 -1.91 -10.86 16.37
CA SER A 532 -2.64 -11.79 15.49
C SER A 532 -2.99 -13.10 16.18
N GLY A 533 -2.17 -13.57 17.12
CA GLY A 533 -2.45 -14.80 17.86
C GLY A 533 -3.48 -14.62 18.98
N PHE A 534 -3.60 -13.41 19.52
CA PHE A 534 -4.57 -13.05 20.56
C PHE A 534 -5.50 -11.92 20.12
N GLU A 535 -5.77 -11.82 18.82
CA GLU A 535 -6.83 -10.93 18.37
C GLU A 535 -8.18 -11.37 18.95
N ASP A 536 -8.99 -10.39 19.36
CA ASP A 536 -10.27 -10.65 20.00
C ASP A 536 -11.39 -9.92 19.25
N VAL A 537 -12.38 -10.68 18.79
CA VAL A 537 -13.56 -10.12 18.12
C VAL A 537 -14.55 -9.69 19.18
N ILE A 538 -14.66 -8.38 19.40
CA ILE A 538 -15.55 -7.81 20.42
C ILE A 538 -16.99 -7.61 19.90
N SER A 539 -17.20 -7.64 18.59
CA SER A 539 -18.49 -7.48 17.91
C SER A 539 -19.31 -8.78 17.81
N LEU A 540 -19.47 -9.50 18.92
CA LEU A 540 -20.23 -10.76 18.90
C LEU A 540 -21.74 -10.52 18.74
N ASN A 541 -22.37 -11.31 17.86
CA ASN A 541 -23.81 -11.33 17.67
C ASN A 541 -24.51 -12.03 18.84
N MET A 542 -24.99 -11.23 19.79
CA MET A 542 -25.74 -11.71 20.96
C MET A 542 -27.25 -11.80 20.72
N SER A 543 -27.75 -11.54 19.50
CA SER A 543 -29.19 -11.48 19.21
C SER A 543 -29.85 -12.85 19.06
N GLY A 544 -29.04 -13.91 18.84
CA GLY A 544 -29.54 -15.26 18.52
C GLY A 544 -30.18 -15.39 17.14
N LYS A 545 -30.13 -14.33 16.31
CA LYS A 545 -30.67 -14.33 14.95
C LYS A 545 -29.54 -14.34 13.92
N ILE A 546 -29.78 -15.04 12.82
CA ILE A 546 -28.99 -14.95 11.60
C ILE A 546 -29.34 -13.61 10.92
N TYR A 547 -28.33 -12.82 10.55
CA TYR A 547 -28.56 -11.56 9.84
C TYR A 547 -28.83 -11.79 8.35
N ASN A 548 -28.06 -12.69 7.73
CA ASN A 548 -28.27 -13.11 6.35
C ASN A 548 -27.90 -14.60 6.22
N SER A 549 -28.78 -15.39 5.61
CA SER A 549 -28.57 -16.83 5.36
C SER A 549 -27.44 -17.14 4.38
N GLU A 550 -27.07 -16.17 3.54
CA GLU A 550 -25.96 -16.29 2.58
C GLU A 550 -24.60 -15.97 3.21
N PHE A 551 -24.59 -15.29 4.37
CA PHE A 551 -23.35 -14.98 5.06
C PHE A 551 -22.71 -16.25 5.65
N PRO A 552 -21.36 -16.35 5.61
CA PRO A 552 -20.64 -17.35 6.38
C PRO A 552 -21.03 -17.33 7.85
N GLU A 553 -20.95 -18.48 8.53
CA GLU A 553 -21.30 -18.61 9.95
C GLU A 553 -20.51 -17.62 10.82
N GLU A 554 -19.22 -17.46 10.54
CA GLU A 554 -18.34 -16.49 11.21
C GLU A 554 -18.89 -15.06 11.05
N MET A 555 -19.26 -14.65 9.84
CA MET A 555 -19.81 -13.31 9.62
C MET A 555 -21.13 -13.10 10.38
N ASN A 556 -22.01 -14.09 10.42
CA ASN A 556 -23.23 -14.01 11.22
C ASN A 556 -22.96 -13.93 12.74
N LYS A 557 -21.87 -14.54 13.21
CA LYS A 557 -21.51 -14.60 14.63
C LYS A 557 -20.67 -13.42 15.11
N GLU A 558 -19.80 -12.89 14.26
CA GLU A 558 -18.74 -11.93 14.59
C GLU A 558 -19.08 -10.48 14.23
N ASN A 559 -20.32 -10.24 13.79
CA ASN A 559 -20.77 -8.92 13.42
C ASN A 559 -21.92 -8.43 14.30
N VAL A 560 -22.10 -7.12 14.31
CA VAL A 560 -23.19 -6.45 15.01
C VAL A 560 -23.96 -5.59 14.02
N LEU A 561 -25.28 -5.84 13.94
CA LEU A 561 -26.23 -4.95 13.28
C LEU A 561 -26.50 -3.72 14.15
N LEU A 562 -26.27 -2.52 13.63
CA LEU A 562 -26.56 -1.24 14.26
C LEU A 562 -27.62 -0.51 13.44
N PHE A 563 -28.71 -0.11 14.09
CA PHE A 563 -29.67 0.83 13.51
C PHE A 563 -29.24 2.25 13.88
N ARG A 564 -29.40 3.18 12.93
CA ARG A 564 -29.01 4.57 13.14
C ARG A 564 -29.74 5.19 14.34
N GLY A 565 -29.01 5.88 15.21
CA GLY A 565 -29.54 6.54 16.40
C GLY A 565 -29.89 5.60 17.57
N HIS A 566 -29.84 4.28 17.39
CA HIS A 566 -30.19 3.30 18.44
C HIS A 566 -28.94 2.74 19.11
N PRO A 567 -28.68 3.06 20.40
CA PRO A 567 -27.54 2.50 21.11
C PRO A 567 -27.66 0.99 21.27
N LYS A 568 -26.60 0.25 20.90
CA LYS A 568 -26.52 -1.21 21.08
C LYS A 568 -25.30 -1.57 21.91
N ARG A 569 -25.50 -2.46 22.88
CA ARG A 569 -24.41 -2.93 23.73
C ARG A 569 -23.51 -3.92 22.99
N MET A 570 -22.20 -3.73 23.09
CA MET A 570 -21.14 -4.58 22.57
C MET A 570 -20.02 -4.67 23.62
N GLY A 571 -20.01 -5.75 24.40
CA GLY A 571 -19.09 -5.89 25.55
C GLY A 571 -19.24 -4.76 26.56
N GLN A 572 -18.16 -4.00 26.77
CA GLN A 572 -18.07 -2.84 27.67
C GLN A 572 -18.46 -1.49 27.03
N TYR A 573 -18.91 -1.52 25.77
CA TYR A 573 -19.26 -0.33 25.00
C TYR A 573 -20.74 -0.34 24.62
N HIS A 574 -21.32 0.85 24.52
CA HIS A 574 -22.58 1.11 23.84
C HIS A 574 -22.24 1.81 22.53
N LEU A 575 -22.62 1.20 21.40
CA LEU A 575 -22.35 1.70 20.06
C LEU A 575 -23.57 2.39 19.51
N THR A 576 -23.39 3.55 18.90
CA THR A 576 -24.45 4.24 18.17
C THR A 576 -23.95 4.58 16.77
N TYR A 577 -24.62 4.05 15.75
CA TYR A 577 -24.38 4.50 14.38
C TYR A 577 -25.06 5.86 14.17
N LYS A 578 -24.28 6.91 13.85
CA LYS A 578 -24.78 8.29 13.71
C LYS A 578 -25.19 8.66 12.28
N GLY A 579 -24.80 7.85 11.30
CA GLY A 579 -25.07 8.10 9.89
C GLY A 579 -23.80 8.22 9.04
N PRO A 580 -23.98 8.38 7.72
CA PRO A 580 -22.87 8.59 6.80
C PRO A 580 -22.29 10.01 6.93
N ARG A 581 -21.01 10.12 6.59
CA ARG A 581 -20.20 11.35 6.61
C ARG A 581 -19.42 11.47 5.32
N LEU A 582 -19.17 12.71 4.92
CA LEU A 582 -18.29 13.07 3.82
C LEU A 582 -17.11 13.89 4.35
N THR A 583 -16.09 13.97 3.50
CA THR A 583 -14.94 14.86 3.66
C THR A 583 -14.86 15.79 2.46
N SER A 584 -14.30 16.97 2.68
CA SER A 584 -14.13 18.01 1.67
C SER A 584 -12.70 18.53 1.74
N ARG A 585 -12.25 19.17 0.66
CA ARG A 585 -11.04 19.99 0.67
C ARG A 585 -11.24 21.29 1.43
N ASP A 586 -12.45 21.84 1.35
CA ASP A 586 -12.81 23.18 1.84
C ASP A 586 -13.22 23.13 3.32
N ILE A 587 -13.81 22.01 3.75
CA ILE A 587 -14.27 21.80 5.12
C ILE A 587 -13.33 20.82 5.83
N PRO A 588 -12.71 21.20 6.96
CA PRO A 588 -11.85 20.30 7.71
C PRO A 588 -12.67 19.15 8.34
N GLY A 589 -12.09 17.95 8.43
CA GLY A 589 -12.73 16.82 9.09
C GLY A 589 -13.96 16.26 8.37
N TYR A 590 -14.91 15.75 9.16
CA TYR A 590 -16.11 15.06 8.67
C TYR A 590 -17.35 15.92 8.85
N PHE A 591 -18.26 15.88 7.88
CA PHE A 591 -19.60 16.49 7.98
C PHE A 591 -20.67 15.50 7.50
N ASN A 592 -21.92 15.74 7.85
CA ASN A 592 -23.01 14.84 7.49
C ASN A 592 -23.24 14.84 5.96
N LYS A 593 -23.25 13.65 5.34
CA LYS A 593 -23.52 13.48 3.90
C LYS A 593 -24.85 14.12 3.51
N GLU A 594 -25.84 14.09 4.39
CA GLU A 594 -27.19 14.60 4.15
C GLU A 594 -27.29 16.12 4.19
N SER A 595 -26.28 16.79 4.76
CA SER A 595 -26.22 18.26 4.80
C SER A 595 -25.86 18.86 3.44
N VAL A 596 -25.57 18.03 2.43
CA VAL A 596 -25.20 18.47 1.09
C VAL A 596 -25.94 17.69 0.01
N LYS A 597 -26.14 18.31 -1.14
CA LYS A 597 -26.69 17.65 -2.33
C LYS A 597 -25.70 17.74 -3.47
N GLN A 598 -25.23 16.59 -3.91
CA GLN A 598 -24.35 16.46 -5.09
C GLN A 598 -25.03 17.05 -6.34
N LYS A 599 -24.24 17.73 -7.17
CA LYS A 599 -24.72 18.26 -8.46
C LYS A 599 -24.88 17.13 -9.46
N ALA A 600 -25.98 17.17 -10.24
CA ALA A 600 -26.29 16.10 -11.21
C ALA A 600 -25.23 15.91 -12.31
N ASN A 601 -24.51 16.98 -12.67
CA ASN A 601 -23.51 16.97 -13.75
C ASN A 601 -22.08 17.13 -13.23
N ASP A 602 -21.88 17.15 -11.90
CA ASP A 602 -20.56 17.31 -11.29
C ASP A 602 -20.49 16.47 -10.01
N PRO A 603 -19.85 15.30 -10.06
CA PRO A 603 -19.82 14.40 -8.92
C PRO A 603 -18.92 14.90 -7.78
N TYR A 604 -18.10 15.91 -8.02
CA TYR A 604 -17.13 16.44 -7.05
C TYR A 604 -17.58 17.73 -6.38
N HIS A 605 -18.74 18.28 -6.76
CA HIS A 605 -19.30 19.47 -6.14
C HIS A 605 -20.70 19.20 -5.58
N ALA A 606 -20.96 19.79 -4.43
CA ALA A 606 -22.26 19.70 -3.77
C ALA A 606 -22.70 21.07 -3.26
N VAL A 607 -24.02 21.25 -3.21
CA VAL A 607 -24.66 22.43 -2.63
C VAL A 607 -25.04 22.11 -1.19
N VAL A 608 -24.68 22.99 -0.26
CA VAL A 608 -25.00 22.88 1.16
C VAL A 608 -26.50 23.10 1.37
N LEU A 609 -27.15 22.15 2.02
CA LEU A 609 -28.59 22.15 2.31
C LEU A 609 -28.94 22.71 3.69
N GLU A 610 -28.00 22.68 4.63
CA GLU A 610 -28.11 23.22 5.98
C GLU A 610 -26.73 23.70 6.45
N ASP A 611 -26.69 24.72 7.30
CA ASP A 611 -25.42 25.28 7.81
C ASP A 611 -24.56 24.18 8.45
N ILE A 612 -23.32 24.05 7.97
CA ILE A 612 -22.36 23.09 8.50
C ILE A 612 -21.59 23.79 9.61
N VAL A 613 -21.78 23.32 10.85
CA VAL A 613 -21.15 23.87 12.05
C VAL A 613 -20.13 22.87 12.59
N GLN A 614 -18.91 23.32 12.81
CA GLN A 614 -17.84 22.53 13.45
C GLN A 614 -17.23 23.32 14.60
N ASP A 615 -17.07 22.69 15.75
CA ASP A 615 -16.54 23.31 16.98
C ASP A 615 -17.24 24.62 17.40
N GLY A 616 -18.50 24.79 16.99
CA GLY A 616 -19.32 25.97 17.27
C GLY A 616 -19.20 27.11 16.26
N GLU A 617 -18.39 26.95 15.20
CA GLU A 617 -18.25 27.89 14.09
C GLU A 617 -18.92 27.36 12.83
N THR A 618 -19.67 28.21 12.12
CA THR A 618 -20.25 27.87 10.81
C THR A 618 -19.14 27.90 9.77
N VAL A 619 -18.81 26.72 9.21
CA VAL A 619 -17.74 26.54 8.22
C VAL A 619 -18.25 26.57 6.78
N ALA A 620 -19.55 26.33 6.58
CA ALA A 620 -20.23 26.55 5.30
C ALA A 620 -21.71 26.89 5.57
N GLU A 621 -22.25 27.86 4.83
CA GLU A 621 -23.64 28.29 4.96
C GLU A 621 -24.54 27.55 3.95
N ILE A 622 -25.83 27.48 4.27
CA ILE A 622 -26.85 27.00 3.34
C ILE A 622 -26.78 27.73 1.99
N GLY A 623 -26.74 26.94 0.90
CA GLY A 623 -26.62 27.43 -0.47
C GLY A 623 -25.19 27.56 -0.99
N ASP A 624 -24.17 27.47 -0.12
CA ASP A 624 -22.78 27.44 -0.56
C ASP A 624 -22.50 26.22 -1.43
N GLU A 625 -21.59 26.39 -2.39
CA GLU A 625 -21.05 25.30 -3.20
C GLU A 625 -19.69 24.89 -2.66
N ILE A 626 -19.53 23.61 -2.37
CA ILE A 626 -18.30 23.05 -1.82
C ILE A 626 -17.81 21.87 -2.67
N GLN A 627 -16.50 21.65 -2.68
CA GLN A 627 -15.93 20.44 -3.25
C GLN A 627 -16.11 19.26 -2.29
N ILE A 628 -16.45 18.08 -2.78
CA ILE A 628 -16.62 16.85 -1.99
C ILE A 628 -15.82 15.69 -2.58
N TYR A 629 -15.33 14.80 -1.71
CA TYR A 629 -14.73 13.52 -2.12
C TYR A 629 -15.77 12.41 -2.09
N ASN A 630 -16.67 12.40 -3.08
CA ASN A 630 -17.84 11.51 -3.09
C ASN A 630 -17.48 10.02 -3.20
N GLU A 631 -16.28 9.70 -3.69
CA GLU A 631 -15.77 8.33 -3.73
C GLU A 631 -15.64 7.70 -2.34
N ASN A 632 -15.49 8.50 -1.29
CA ASN A 632 -15.29 8.04 0.09
C ASN A 632 -16.49 8.39 0.98
N ILE A 633 -17.23 7.37 1.41
CA ILE A 633 -18.27 7.53 2.42
C ILE A 633 -17.76 6.97 3.74
N TYR A 634 -17.84 7.77 4.80
CA TYR A 634 -17.42 7.36 6.14
C TYR A 634 -18.64 7.12 7.01
N TYR A 635 -18.62 6.10 7.86
CA TYR A 635 -19.75 5.74 8.71
C TYR A 635 -19.41 6.03 10.16
N GLU A 636 -20.04 7.04 10.75
CA GLU A 636 -19.70 7.43 12.13
C GLU A 636 -20.31 6.44 13.13
N ILE A 637 -19.42 5.74 13.85
CA ILE A 637 -19.76 4.83 14.94
C ILE A 637 -19.26 5.43 16.25
N GLU A 638 -20.19 5.90 17.08
CA GLU A 638 -19.88 6.40 18.41
C GLU A 638 -19.76 5.23 19.40
N TYR A 639 -18.65 5.18 20.13
CA TYR A 639 -18.40 4.25 21.23
C TYR A 639 -18.53 4.98 22.55
N ILE A 640 -19.43 4.52 23.42
CA ILE A 640 -19.54 5.00 24.80
C ILE A 640 -19.20 3.85 25.75
N SER A 641 -18.08 3.96 26.46
CA SER A 641 -17.71 2.97 27.48
C SER A 641 -18.65 3.02 28.68
N ASP A 642 -18.77 1.91 29.42
CA ASP A 642 -19.53 1.84 30.68
C ASP A 642 -19.05 2.86 31.74
N LYS A 643 -17.84 3.42 31.58
CA LYS A 643 -17.26 4.47 32.43
C LYS A 643 -17.61 5.90 31.96
N GLY A 644 -18.42 6.05 30.92
CA GLY A 644 -18.84 7.33 30.36
C GLY A 644 -17.83 8.01 29.43
N LYS A 645 -16.67 7.40 29.14
CA LYS A 645 -15.76 7.92 28.10
C LYS A 645 -16.30 7.58 26.72
N SER A 646 -16.36 8.56 25.82
CA SER A 646 -16.78 8.38 24.43
C SER A 646 -15.67 8.69 23.42
N PHE A 647 -15.78 8.07 22.24
CA PHE A 647 -15.02 8.42 21.04
C PHE A 647 -15.77 7.91 19.80
N SER A 648 -15.57 8.54 18.65
CA SER A 648 -16.10 8.07 17.36
C SER A 648 -15.01 7.43 16.52
N LEU A 649 -15.40 6.44 15.72
CA LEU A 649 -14.63 5.91 14.60
C LEU A 649 -15.42 6.10 13.31
N PHE A 650 -14.69 6.24 12.21
CA PHE A 650 -15.19 6.58 10.88
C PHE A 650 -14.69 5.54 9.86
N PRO A 651 -15.05 4.25 9.99
CA PRO A 651 -14.74 3.28 8.94
C PRO A 651 -15.26 3.78 7.60
N ARG A 652 -14.46 3.55 6.57
CA ARG A 652 -14.67 4.10 5.24
C ARG A 652 -15.18 3.00 4.32
N VAL A 653 -16.17 3.30 3.49
CA VAL A 653 -16.51 2.48 2.32
C VAL A 653 -16.28 3.34 1.11
N GLN A 654 -15.49 2.81 0.18
CA GLN A 654 -15.15 3.48 -1.04
C GLN A 654 -15.87 2.83 -2.20
N ASP A 655 -16.51 3.63 -3.04
CA ASP A 655 -17.17 3.10 -4.24
C ASP A 655 -16.15 2.95 -5.36
N ASN A 656 -16.11 1.77 -6.00
CA ASN A 656 -15.20 1.46 -7.08
C ASN A 656 -15.98 0.82 -8.23
N GLU A 657 -15.92 1.43 -9.42
CA GLU A 657 -16.70 0.98 -10.59
C GLU A 657 -16.40 -0.47 -11.00
N ALA A 658 -15.17 -0.96 -10.78
CA ALA A 658 -14.74 -2.30 -11.18
C ALA A 658 -14.94 -3.35 -10.08
N MET A 659 -14.80 -2.97 -8.81
CA MET A 659 -14.77 -3.89 -7.67
C MET A 659 -15.99 -3.77 -6.74
N GLY A 660 -16.87 -2.80 -6.96
CA GLY A 660 -17.97 -2.46 -6.07
C GLY A 660 -17.50 -1.75 -4.79
N PRO A 661 -18.34 -1.72 -3.73
CA PRO A 661 -18.02 -1.05 -2.49
C PRO A 661 -16.90 -1.78 -1.72
N ILE A 662 -15.80 -1.07 -1.48
CA ILE A 662 -14.64 -1.60 -0.76
C ILE A 662 -14.55 -0.94 0.62
N PRO A 663 -14.90 -1.68 1.68
CA PRO A 663 -14.66 -1.19 3.03
C PRO A 663 -13.18 -0.99 3.36
N SER A 664 -12.92 -0.19 4.38
CA SER A 664 -11.62 0.01 5.02
C SER A 664 -11.88 0.31 6.49
N PRO A 665 -11.09 -0.28 7.40
CA PRO A 665 -11.31 -0.07 8.81
C PRO A 665 -10.94 1.36 9.22
N ASP A 666 -11.47 1.80 10.36
CA ASP A 666 -10.89 2.89 11.15
C ASP A 666 -10.36 2.33 12.49
N ILE A 667 -9.30 2.94 13.00
CA ILE A 667 -8.45 2.37 14.05
C ILE A 667 -8.36 3.34 15.23
N LYS A 668 -8.79 2.88 16.41
CA LYS A 668 -8.46 3.55 17.67
C LYS A 668 -7.25 2.91 18.32
N SER A 669 -6.11 3.60 18.31
CA SER A 669 -4.93 3.13 19.03
C SER A 669 -4.98 3.48 20.53
N PHE A 670 -4.66 2.49 21.36
CA PHE A 670 -4.41 2.61 22.79
C PHE A 670 -2.97 2.18 23.09
N TRP A 671 -2.48 2.46 24.29
CA TRP A 671 -1.09 2.12 24.65
C TRP A 671 -0.80 0.60 24.61
N ASN A 672 -1.82 -0.24 24.84
CA ASN A 672 -1.70 -1.70 24.91
C ASN A 672 -2.43 -2.47 23.81
N LYS A 673 -3.19 -1.81 22.94
CA LYS A 673 -3.98 -2.46 21.87
C LYS A 673 -4.45 -1.45 20.85
N ASP A 674 -4.76 -1.92 19.66
CA ASP A 674 -5.53 -1.17 18.67
C ASP A 674 -6.92 -1.77 18.55
N MET A 675 -7.94 -0.92 18.41
CA MET A 675 -9.32 -1.33 18.16
C MET A 675 -9.68 -1.01 16.72
N TYR A 676 -9.94 -2.06 15.95
CA TYR A 676 -10.35 -2.04 14.56
C TYR A 676 -11.86 -1.99 14.48
N THR A 677 -12.39 -1.11 13.64
CA THR A 677 -13.82 -1.08 13.31
C THR A 677 -13.98 -1.08 11.80
N HIS A 678 -14.79 -1.99 11.29
CA HIS A 678 -14.95 -2.23 9.86
C HIS A 678 -16.43 -2.45 9.54
N ILE A 679 -16.92 -1.83 8.46
CA ILE A 679 -18.28 -2.06 7.95
C ILE A 679 -18.25 -3.24 7.00
N THR A 680 -18.91 -4.33 7.35
CA THR A 680 -18.95 -5.55 6.52
C THR A 680 -20.11 -5.56 5.55
N ASN A 681 -21.20 -4.87 5.89
CA ASN A 681 -22.32 -4.71 4.99
C ASN A 681 -23.08 -3.41 5.28
N LEU A 682 -23.67 -2.85 4.23
CA LEU A 682 -24.40 -1.60 4.23
C LEU A 682 -25.88 -1.83 4.01
N ALA A 683 -26.69 -0.91 4.51
CA ALA A 683 -28.05 -0.76 4.01
C ALA A 683 -28.02 -0.38 2.51
N VAL A 684 -29.09 -0.79 1.84
CA VAL A 684 -29.46 -0.53 0.45
C VAL A 684 -29.22 0.96 0.07
N SER A 685 -28.79 1.24 -1.17
CA SER A 685 -28.38 2.58 -1.62
C SER A 685 -29.52 3.62 -1.51
N ASP A 686 -29.18 4.93 -1.51
CA ASP A 686 -30.16 6.01 -1.30
C ASP A 686 -31.37 5.94 -2.26
N ASP A 687 -31.15 5.43 -3.49
CA ASP A 687 -32.14 5.30 -4.57
C ASP A 687 -33.05 4.07 -4.43
N GLU A 688 -32.71 3.14 -3.54
CA GLU A 688 -33.41 1.87 -3.35
C GLU A 688 -34.23 1.84 -2.05
N VAL A 689 -34.25 2.93 -1.27
CA VAL A 689 -35.06 2.99 -0.06
C VAL A 689 -36.53 3.17 -0.41
N GLU A 690 -37.33 2.14 -0.16
CA GLU A 690 -38.77 2.16 -0.38
C GLU A 690 -39.49 3.02 0.68
N TRP A 691 -39.99 4.17 0.24
CA TRP A 691 -40.82 5.05 1.05
C TRP A 691 -42.30 4.67 0.92
N SER A 692 -42.93 4.32 2.04
CA SER A 692 -44.35 4.04 2.10
C SER A 692 -45.12 5.33 2.40
N LYS A 693 -45.96 5.74 1.46
CA LYS A 693 -46.85 6.91 1.63
C LYS A 693 -47.90 6.63 2.70
N GLN A 694 -48.08 7.61 3.58
CA GLN A 694 -49.15 7.63 4.56
C GLN A 694 -50.30 8.52 4.07
N ASP A 695 -51.46 8.37 4.71
CA ASP A 695 -52.61 9.24 4.43
C ASP A 695 -52.25 10.71 4.70
N PRO A 696 -52.71 11.66 3.86
CA PRO A 696 -52.46 13.09 4.08
C PRO A 696 -52.93 13.55 5.46
N LEU A 697 -52.03 14.19 6.20
CA LEU A 697 -52.27 14.65 7.56
C LEU A 697 -52.75 16.09 7.52
N LYS A 698 -54.02 16.31 7.80
CA LYS A 698 -54.58 17.65 7.96
C LYS A 698 -54.57 18.04 9.44
N ILE A 699 -53.68 18.95 9.82
CA ILE A 699 -53.43 19.32 11.22
C ILE A 699 -53.38 20.83 11.44
N ALA A 700 -53.82 21.28 12.61
CA ALA A 700 -53.71 22.65 13.09
C ALA A 700 -52.48 22.84 13.99
N ILE A 701 -52.08 24.10 14.21
CA ILE A 701 -50.95 24.42 15.10
C ILE A 701 -51.26 23.94 16.53
N GLY A 702 -50.34 23.18 17.11
CA GLY A 702 -50.48 22.53 18.42
C GLY A 702 -51.00 21.10 18.37
N ASP A 703 -51.48 20.62 17.22
CA ASP A 703 -51.94 19.25 17.06
C ASP A 703 -50.79 18.25 17.13
N THR A 704 -51.15 17.01 17.49
CA THR A 704 -50.23 15.89 17.65
C THR A 704 -50.66 14.72 16.77
N VAL A 705 -49.71 14.12 16.06
CA VAL A 705 -49.92 12.95 15.19
C VAL A 705 -48.92 11.85 15.50
N PHE A 706 -49.26 10.61 15.15
CA PHE A 706 -48.40 9.45 15.31
C PHE A 706 -47.83 9.00 13.96
N LEU A 707 -46.51 8.93 13.83
CA LEU A 707 -45.81 8.54 12.60
C LEU A 707 -44.58 7.67 12.92
N ASN A 708 -44.47 6.50 12.29
CA ASN A 708 -43.33 5.57 12.41
C ASN A 708 -42.89 5.30 13.87
N ASP A 709 -43.87 5.05 14.75
CA ASP A 709 -43.74 4.87 16.22
C ASP A 709 -43.46 6.14 17.05
N TYR A 710 -43.45 7.32 16.43
CA TYR A 710 -43.16 8.58 17.12
C TYR A 710 -44.38 9.48 17.26
N VAL A 711 -44.34 10.30 18.32
CA VAL A 711 -45.28 11.41 18.52
C VAL A 711 -44.69 12.66 17.87
N VAL A 712 -45.40 13.23 16.91
CA VAL A 712 -45.00 14.44 16.18
C VAL A 712 -45.97 15.57 16.52
N VAL A 713 -45.43 16.69 17.01
CA VAL A 713 -46.19 17.88 17.39
C VAL A 713 -45.92 18.99 16.36
N PHE A 714 -46.97 19.60 15.82
CA PHE A 714 -46.81 20.72 14.89
C PHE A 714 -46.79 22.05 15.66
N ASP A 715 -45.61 22.64 15.82
CA ASP A 715 -45.41 23.83 16.66
C ASP A 715 -45.80 25.14 15.95
N GLY A 716 -45.81 25.15 14.61
CA GLY A 716 -46.23 26.31 13.81
C GLY A 716 -45.37 26.54 12.56
N VAL A 717 -45.53 27.71 11.94
CA VAL A 717 -44.77 28.13 10.76
C VAL A 717 -44.00 29.43 11.02
N LYS A 718 -42.86 29.58 10.36
CA LYS A 718 -42.04 30.81 10.36
C LYS A 718 -41.73 31.22 8.91
N PRO A 719 -41.53 32.53 8.62
CA PRO A 719 -40.97 32.95 7.34
C PRO A 719 -39.61 32.25 7.10
N LEU A 720 -39.38 31.82 5.87
CA LEU A 720 -38.10 31.25 5.45
C LEU A 720 -37.24 32.36 4.83
N GLU A 721 -36.03 32.58 5.36
CA GLU A 721 -35.13 33.65 4.88
C GLU A 721 -34.15 33.16 3.79
N LYS A 722 -33.76 31.89 3.84
CA LYS A 722 -32.86 31.24 2.87
C LYS A 722 -33.42 29.87 2.49
N ALA A 723 -33.34 29.52 1.21
CA ALA A 723 -33.71 28.20 0.70
C ALA A 723 -32.53 27.56 -0.06
N PRO A 724 -32.31 26.24 0.05
CA PRO A 724 -31.23 25.57 -0.68
C PRO A 724 -31.34 25.79 -2.20
N GLY A 725 -30.29 26.33 -2.81
CA GLY A 725 -30.23 26.56 -4.26
C GLY A 725 -31.22 27.60 -4.81
N TYR A 726 -31.89 28.37 -3.95
CA TYR A 726 -32.85 29.40 -4.37
C TYR A 726 -32.76 30.66 -3.52
N HIS A 727 -32.49 31.80 -4.16
CA HIS A 727 -32.60 33.11 -3.53
C HIS A 727 -34.06 33.58 -3.57
N ILE A 728 -34.66 33.70 -2.40
CA ILE A 728 -36.03 34.17 -2.22
C ILE A 728 -36.08 35.64 -2.64
N LYS A 729 -36.90 35.95 -3.64
CA LYS A 729 -37.09 37.31 -4.16
C LYS A 729 -38.12 38.06 -3.31
N GLU A 730 -38.16 39.39 -3.43
CA GLU A 730 -39.12 40.23 -2.69
C GLU A 730 -40.60 39.85 -2.94
N ASP A 731 -40.90 39.30 -4.12
CA ASP A 731 -42.27 38.91 -4.52
C ASP A 731 -42.61 37.43 -4.21
N ASP A 732 -41.67 36.65 -3.66
CA ASP A 732 -41.90 35.24 -3.31
C ASP A 732 -42.45 35.11 -1.88
N TYR A 733 -43.30 34.10 -1.65
CA TYR A 733 -43.77 33.76 -0.31
C TYR A 733 -43.15 32.45 0.15
N ALA A 734 -42.27 32.49 1.15
CA ALA A 734 -41.57 31.31 1.65
C ALA A 734 -41.83 31.10 3.15
N LEU A 735 -42.25 29.88 3.51
CA LEU A 735 -42.61 29.50 4.86
C LEU A 735 -41.93 28.17 5.21
N GLN A 736 -41.52 28.04 6.47
CA GLN A 736 -41.01 26.80 7.06
C GLN A 736 -41.95 26.35 8.17
N ALA A 737 -42.44 25.12 8.09
CA ALA A 737 -43.16 24.48 9.20
C ALA A 737 -42.16 23.91 10.20
N ASN A 738 -42.49 23.92 11.49
CA ASN A 738 -41.70 23.30 12.54
C ASN A 738 -42.50 22.16 13.17
N LEU A 739 -42.07 20.93 12.93
CA LEU A 739 -42.65 19.72 13.52
C LEU A 739 -41.64 19.11 14.48
N ARG A 740 -42.03 18.91 15.74
CA ARG A 740 -41.16 18.38 16.78
C ARG A 740 -41.50 16.93 17.06
N VAL A 741 -40.56 16.03 16.81
CA VAL A 741 -40.66 14.60 17.07
C VAL A 741 -40.14 14.30 18.47
N LEU A 742 -40.96 13.68 19.32
CA LEU A 742 -40.63 13.38 20.70
C LEU A 742 -39.95 12.00 20.80
N LEU A 743 -38.70 11.95 21.29
CA LEU A 743 -37.91 10.71 21.42
C LEU A 743 -37.72 10.27 22.88
N GLY A 744 -38.20 11.05 23.84
CA GLY A 744 -38.09 10.77 25.27
C GLY A 744 -38.27 12.03 26.11
N ALA A 745 -38.03 11.95 27.42
CA ALA A 745 -38.35 13.04 28.36
C ALA A 745 -37.62 14.37 28.07
N ASN A 746 -36.42 14.32 27.47
CA ASN A 746 -35.57 15.50 27.21
C ASN A 746 -34.93 15.53 25.81
N ASN A 747 -35.34 14.66 24.88
CA ASN A 747 -34.73 14.60 23.54
C ASN A 747 -35.81 14.68 22.45
N ASN A 748 -35.65 15.65 21.56
CA ASN A 748 -36.58 15.90 20.45
C ASN A 748 -35.79 16.16 19.16
N ILE A 749 -36.36 15.78 18.02
CA ILE A 749 -35.84 16.13 16.70
C ILE A 749 -36.83 17.03 15.99
N ASP A 750 -36.36 18.15 15.46
CA ASP A 750 -37.20 19.07 14.67
C ASP A 750 -37.13 18.70 13.18
N LEU A 751 -38.29 18.48 12.56
CA LEU A 751 -38.47 18.34 11.12
C LEU A 751 -39.03 19.64 10.56
N LYS A 752 -38.31 20.23 9.61
CA LYS A 752 -38.58 21.59 9.12
C LYS A 752 -38.90 21.67 7.62
N PRO A 753 -40.03 21.11 7.14
CA PRO A 753 -40.36 21.17 5.73
C PRO A 753 -40.68 22.60 5.32
N SER A 754 -40.27 22.96 4.11
CA SER A 754 -40.41 24.32 3.60
C SER A 754 -41.32 24.36 2.37
N TYR A 755 -42.06 25.46 2.25
CA TYR A 755 -43.04 25.72 1.22
C TYR A 755 -42.76 27.10 0.62
N VAL A 756 -42.41 27.14 -0.66
CA VAL A 756 -42.03 28.37 -1.36
C VAL A 756 -43.00 28.59 -2.53
N LEU A 757 -43.68 29.72 -2.57
CA LEU A 757 -44.47 30.18 -3.71
C LEU A 757 -43.63 31.17 -4.49
N THR A 758 -43.21 30.74 -5.67
CA THR A 758 -42.43 31.57 -6.58
C THR A 758 -43.35 32.20 -7.62
N GLN A 759 -43.21 33.50 -7.85
CA GLN A 759 -44.02 34.16 -8.86
C GLN A 759 -43.51 33.81 -10.26
N VAL A 760 -44.37 33.21 -11.08
CA VAL A 760 -44.09 32.87 -12.46
C VAL A 760 -45.05 33.60 -13.39
N LYS A 761 -44.61 33.88 -14.61
CA LYS A 761 -45.52 34.43 -15.63
C LYS A 761 -46.01 33.30 -16.52
N ARG A 762 -47.32 33.06 -16.50
CA ARG A 762 -47.96 32.08 -17.39
C ARG A 762 -48.79 32.79 -18.44
N MET A 763 -48.78 32.23 -19.64
CA MET A 763 -49.58 32.70 -20.76
C MET A 763 -51.02 32.21 -20.57
N SER A 764 -51.96 33.13 -20.41
CA SER A 764 -53.40 32.86 -20.41
C SER A 764 -54.05 33.41 -21.68
N ILE A 765 -55.36 33.14 -21.83
CA ILE A 765 -56.19 33.61 -22.95
C ILE A 765 -56.20 35.15 -23.05
N ASP A 766 -55.96 35.84 -21.93
CA ASP A 766 -55.99 37.31 -21.82
C ASP A 766 -54.58 37.95 -21.76
N GLY A 767 -53.51 37.16 -21.92
CA GLY A 767 -52.11 37.63 -21.92
C GLY A 767 -51.22 36.97 -20.85
N LEU A 768 -50.05 37.55 -20.60
CA LEU A 768 -49.14 37.11 -19.53
C LEU A 768 -49.70 37.55 -18.17
N VAL A 769 -50.13 36.58 -17.36
CA VAL A 769 -50.59 36.78 -15.98
C VAL A 769 -49.55 36.26 -15.00
N ASN A 770 -49.47 36.91 -13.84
CA ASN A 770 -48.69 36.41 -12.71
C ASN A 770 -49.44 35.23 -12.09
N ASP A 771 -48.77 34.09 -12.02
CA ASP A 771 -49.20 32.87 -11.33
C ASP A 771 -48.15 32.52 -10.28
N TYR A 772 -48.44 31.56 -9.40
CA TYR A 772 -47.49 31.09 -8.41
C TYR A 772 -47.24 29.59 -8.58
N GLU A 773 -45.97 29.21 -8.60
CA GLU A 773 -45.56 27.81 -8.55
C GLU A 773 -45.05 27.46 -7.15
N ALA A 774 -45.60 26.38 -6.58
CA ALA A 774 -45.22 25.88 -5.28
C ALA A 774 -43.99 24.98 -5.39
N GLY A 775 -42.87 25.43 -4.84
CA GLY A 775 -41.71 24.62 -4.50
C GLY A 775 -41.91 23.99 -3.12
N LEU A 776 -41.94 22.66 -3.08
CA LEU A 776 -42.08 21.90 -1.84
C LEU A 776 -40.75 21.27 -1.47
N ILE A 777 -40.20 21.63 -0.31
CA ILE A 777 -38.96 21.06 0.21
C ILE A 777 -39.32 20.18 1.40
N ALA A 778 -39.23 18.86 1.20
CA ALA A 778 -39.50 17.90 2.25
C ALA A 778 -38.41 17.92 3.34
N ALA A 779 -38.82 17.79 4.60
CA ALA A 779 -37.90 17.45 5.67
C ALA A 779 -37.77 15.92 5.72
N THR A 780 -36.58 15.41 5.41
CA THR A 780 -36.27 13.98 5.49
C THR A 780 -35.34 13.75 6.67
N ASN A 781 -35.66 12.79 7.53
CA ASN A 781 -34.79 12.31 8.59
C ASN A 781 -34.71 10.78 8.52
N ARG A 782 -33.53 10.29 8.11
CA ARG A 782 -33.26 8.86 7.91
C ARG A 782 -33.09 8.09 9.23
N GLU A 783 -32.66 8.73 10.31
CA GLU A 783 -32.60 8.12 11.65
C GLU A 783 -34.01 7.72 12.13
N LEU A 784 -34.99 8.57 11.86
CA LEU A 784 -36.39 8.33 12.18
C LEU A 784 -37.12 7.53 11.09
N GLY A 785 -36.55 7.41 9.89
CA GLY A 785 -37.24 6.85 8.73
C GLY A 785 -38.48 7.66 8.36
N LEU A 786 -38.44 8.99 8.54
CA LEU A 786 -39.55 9.91 8.29
C LEU A 786 -39.20 10.91 7.20
N ARG A 787 -40.12 11.12 6.27
CA ARG A 787 -40.08 12.23 5.32
C ARG A 787 -41.42 12.95 5.37
N ILE A 788 -41.40 14.24 5.66
CA ILE A 788 -42.60 15.05 5.79
C ILE A 788 -42.52 16.20 4.80
N THR A 789 -43.57 16.41 4.02
CA THR A 789 -43.70 17.50 3.06
C THR A 789 -44.95 18.31 3.38
N LEU A 790 -44.81 19.62 3.54
CA LEU A 790 -45.96 20.51 3.59
C LEU A 790 -46.53 20.62 2.17
N LYS A 791 -47.72 20.05 1.93
CA LYS A 791 -48.36 20.01 0.60
C LYS A 791 -49.22 21.22 0.33
N GLU A 792 -50.01 21.61 1.31
CA GLU A 792 -51.02 22.63 1.13
C GLU A 792 -51.24 23.39 2.44
N ILE A 793 -51.47 24.69 2.32
CA ILE A 793 -51.86 25.56 3.40
C ILE A 793 -53.33 25.92 3.15
N LEU A 794 -54.20 25.74 4.14
CA LEU A 794 -55.63 26.06 4.04
C LEU A 794 -55.98 27.23 4.97
N PRO A 795 -55.80 28.49 4.55
CA PRO A 795 -55.91 29.66 5.43
C PRO A 795 -57.30 29.84 6.03
N LYS A 796 -58.36 29.51 5.27
CA LYS A 796 -59.75 29.62 5.73
C LYS A 796 -60.08 28.67 6.88
N GLU A 797 -59.40 27.53 6.91
CA GLU A 797 -59.64 26.46 7.87
C GLU A 797 -58.60 26.47 9.01
N LYS A 798 -57.55 27.29 8.88
CA LYS A 798 -56.40 27.36 9.80
C LYS A 798 -55.70 26.01 9.99
N THR A 799 -55.72 25.18 8.95
CA THR A 799 -55.08 23.85 8.93
C THR A 799 -54.05 23.76 7.82
N PHE A 800 -53.11 22.83 8.00
CA PHE A 800 -52.02 22.55 7.08
C PHE A 800 -52.10 21.08 6.69
N VAL A 801 -51.86 20.77 5.42
CA VAL A 801 -51.89 19.41 4.90
C VAL A 801 -50.45 18.95 4.69
N PHE A 802 -50.03 17.92 5.41
CA PHE A 802 -48.73 17.30 5.27
C PHE A 802 -48.85 15.94 4.57
N GLU A 803 -47.97 15.67 3.61
CA GLU A 803 -47.72 14.31 3.13
C GLU A 803 -46.58 13.73 3.97
N ALA A 804 -46.84 12.61 4.64
CA ALA A 804 -45.83 11.87 5.39
C ALA A 804 -45.51 10.56 4.68
N GLU A 805 -44.22 10.24 4.62
CA GLU A 805 -43.71 8.98 4.09
C GLU A 805 -42.83 8.33 5.16
N THR A 806 -42.94 7.01 5.29
CA THR A 806 -42.18 6.23 6.26
C THR A 806 -41.32 5.19 5.55
N ALA A 807 -40.09 4.99 6.03
CA ALA A 807 -39.18 3.99 5.51
C ALA A 807 -38.53 3.18 6.66
N GLN A 808 -37.90 2.07 6.30
CA GLN A 808 -37.01 1.34 7.20
C GLN A 808 -35.86 2.25 7.65
N LYS A 809 -35.49 2.18 8.94
CA LYS A 809 -34.36 2.94 9.48
C LYS A 809 -33.05 2.46 8.85
N ASP A 810 -32.14 3.39 8.58
CA ASP A 810 -30.79 3.08 8.13
C ASP A 810 -30.10 2.14 9.12
N TRP A 811 -29.31 1.22 8.59
CA TRP A 811 -28.54 0.29 9.39
C TRP A 811 -27.18 -0.01 8.75
N VAL A 812 -26.26 -0.48 9.58
CA VAL A 812 -24.96 -1.02 9.16
C VAL A 812 -24.69 -2.32 9.89
N ILE A 813 -24.02 -3.26 9.22
CA ILE A 813 -23.43 -4.42 9.87
C ILE A 813 -21.93 -4.17 9.94
N MET A 814 -21.39 -4.33 11.15
CA MET A 814 -19.98 -4.04 11.39
C MET A 814 -19.29 -5.12 12.22
N LYS A 815 -17.98 -5.25 12.00
CA LYS A 815 -17.05 -6.06 12.78
C LYS A 815 -16.09 -5.14 13.52
N ALA A 816 -15.84 -5.44 14.79
CA ALA A 816 -14.84 -4.78 15.61
C ALA A 816 -13.90 -5.79 16.25
N VAL A 817 -12.59 -5.53 16.14
CA VAL A 817 -11.53 -6.46 16.57
C VAL A 817 -10.51 -5.70 17.41
N GLU A 818 -10.07 -6.28 18.53
CA GLU A 818 -8.96 -5.77 19.31
C GLU A 818 -7.68 -6.52 18.94
N LYS A 819 -6.61 -5.79 18.63
CA LYS A 819 -5.27 -6.33 18.34
C LYS A 819 -4.31 -5.92 19.45
N PRO A 820 -4.01 -6.79 20.43
CA PRO A 820 -3.23 -6.40 21.59
C PRO A 820 -1.73 -6.26 21.25
N PHE A 821 -1.09 -5.27 21.86
CA PHE A 821 0.34 -4.98 21.79
C PHE A 821 0.94 -4.90 20.37
N ILE A 822 0.15 -4.51 19.37
CA ILE A 822 0.63 -4.27 17.99
C ILE A 822 1.77 -3.23 17.95
N SER A 823 1.82 -2.29 18.91
CA SER A 823 2.95 -1.36 19.03
C SER A 823 4.31 -2.05 19.15
N ILE A 824 4.38 -3.26 19.74
CA ILE A 824 5.61 -4.05 19.82
C ILE A 824 6.08 -4.50 18.43
N LEU A 825 5.15 -4.88 17.54
CA LEU A 825 5.44 -5.19 16.14
C LEU A 825 6.11 -3.98 15.48
N TRP A 826 5.49 -2.81 15.56
CA TRP A 826 6.01 -1.60 14.93
C TRP A 826 7.36 -1.13 15.51
N ILE A 827 7.54 -1.24 16.83
CA ILE A 827 8.83 -0.98 17.48
C ILE A 827 9.91 -1.94 16.97
N GLY A 828 9.59 -3.24 16.86
CA GLY A 828 10.50 -4.24 16.33
C GLY A 828 10.91 -3.94 14.89
N THR A 829 9.94 -3.56 14.06
CA THR A 829 10.12 -3.13 12.67
C THR A 829 11.05 -1.92 12.54
N ILE A 830 10.83 -0.88 13.36
CA ILE A 830 11.69 0.31 13.39
C ILE A 830 13.13 -0.05 13.81
N LEU A 831 13.29 -0.86 14.86
CA LEU A 831 14.61 -1.29 15.31
C LEU A 831 15.36 -2.13 14.27
N LEU A 832 14.63 -2.95 13.50
CA LEU A 832 15.20 -3.68 12.37
C LEU A 832 15.85 -2.71 11.39
N GLY A 833 15.11 -1.68 10.94
CA GLY A 833 15.59 -0.64 10.02
C GLY A 833 16.75 0.19 10.58
N VAL A 834 16.70 0.57 11.85
CA VAL A 834 17.80 1.29 12.52
C VAL A 834 19.06 0.43 12.56
N GLY A 835 18.95 -0.83 12.95
CA GLY A 835 20.08 -1.75 13.04
C GLY A 835 20.76 -2.00 11.69
N THR A 836 19.97 -2.20 10.63
CA THR A 836 20.49 -2.40 9.28
C THR A 836 21.12 -1.12 8.73
N GLY A 837 20.55 0.05 9.00
CA GLY A 837 21.12 1.36 8.66
C GLY A 837 22.49 1.61 9.33
N ILE A 838 22.62 1.29 10.62
CA ILE A 838 23.91 1.34 11.34
C ILE A 838 24.93 0.42 10.67
N SER A 839 24.52 -0.81 10.31
CA SER A 839 25.37 -1.79 9.64
C SER A 839 25.84 -1.29 8.27
N ALA A 840 24.94 -0.72 7.45
CA ALA A 840 25.25 -0.17 6.13
C ALA A 840 26.29 0.95 6.23
N SER A 841 26.07 1.92 7.13
CA SER A 841 27.00 3.03 7.36
C SER A 841 28.40 2.55 7.76
N ARG A 842 28.50 1.54 8.63
CA ARG A 842 29.77 0.92 9.00
C ARG A 842 30.47 0.30 7.77
N ARG A 843 29.75 -0.49 6.97
CA ARG A 843 30.34 -1.21 5.82
C ARG A 843 30.88 -0.25 4.75
N PHE A 844 30.20 0.86 4.49
CA PHE A 844 30.72 1.89 3.59
C PHE A 844 31.98 2.58 4.13
N LYS A 845 32.08 2.81 5.44
CA LYS A 845 33.31 3.34 6.08
C LYS A 845 34.47 2.35 5.98
N GLU A 846 34.21 1.06 6.23
CA GLU A 846 35.22 -0.01 6.12
C GLU A 846 35.75 -0.16 4.69
N SER A 847 34.89 0.03 3.68
CA SER A 847 35.27 0.01 2.26
C SER A 847 36.31 1.09 1.93
N LYS A 848 36.12 2.33 2.39
CA LYS A 848 37.01 3.48 2.12
C LYS A 848 38.42 3.34 2.71
N ASN A 849 38.57 2.79 3.92
CA ASN A 849 39.84 2.83 4.66
C ASN A 849 40.98 1.94 4.12
N LYS A 850 40.76 1.15 3.05
CA LYS A 850 41.83 0.37 2.41
C LYS A 850 42.38 1.01 1.13
N THR A 851 41.63 1.88 0.46
CA THR A 851 42.09 2.58 -0.74
C THR A 851 43.29 3.47 -0.39
N THR A 852 43.21 4.20 0.72
CA THR A 852 44.31 5.00 1.28
C THR A 852 45.52 4.18 1.76
N LYS A 853 45.32 2.94 2.21
CA LYS A 853 46.44 2.06 2.63
C LYS A 853 47.19 1.41 1.47
N LYS A 854 46.57 1.32 0.27
CA LYS A 854 47.24 0.84 -0.95
C LYS A 854 48.14 1.96 -1.52
N GLU A 855 47.70 3.21 -1.46
CA GLU A 855 48.48 4.40 -1.87
C GLU A 855 49.75 4.59 -1.00
N THR A 856 49.68 4.39 0.33
CA THR A 856 50.89 4.47 1.19
C THR A 856 51.86 3.29 1.07
N LYS A 857 51.51 2.19 0.37
CA LYS A 857 52.41 1.05 0.18
C LYS A 857 53.23 1.14 -1.11
N GLU A 858 52.82 1.97 -2.08
CA GLU A 858 53.61 2.26 -3.27
C GLU A 858 54.65 3.38 -3.02
N GLU A 859 54.47 4.24 -2.00
CA GLU A 859 55.47 5.25 -1.59
C GLU A 859 56.58 4.73 -0.65
N VAL A 860 56.59 3.44 -0.29
CA VAL A 860 57.65 2.82 0.56
C VAL A 860 58.46 1.76 -0.21
N MET A 861 58.32 1.73 -1.54
CA MET A 861 59.22 1.00 -2.44
C MET A 861 59.73 1.92 -3.54
N VAL A 862 60.49 2.95 -3.14
CA VAL A 862 61.54 3.60 -3.94
C VAL A 862 62.76 3.76 -3.05
#